data_AF-A0A848KL32-F1
#
_entry.id   AF-A0A848KL32-F1
#
_cell.length_a   1.000
_cell.length_b   1.000
_cell.length_c   1.000
_cell.angle_alpha   90.00
_cell.angle_beta   90.00
_cell.angle_gamma   90.00
#
_symmetry.space_group_name_H-M   'P 1'
#
loop_
_entity.id
_entity.type
_entity.pdbx_description
1 polymer ?
#
loop_
_entity_poly.entity_id
_entity_poly.type
_entity_poly.pdbx_seq_one_letter_code
_entity_poly.pdbx_strand_id
1 'polypeptide(L)'
;MGGVTIALSVVASFVPFLNALQLLAAIPMGIIAQRHRPRALFTATIAAMAVAFVAGGFLAMTTVLSCAVLGGIVGNVKRRGRGMPTVLLYSTVAGIVSAALAVGMLALFTPARTLVFDSLRNTARGISDIASNAPILVPVANGFTAVVDSVLHHWWQWIGGSVIVSTIIGAIFSWWVLGAVLDRLAWLPAEDHLDAPDDDRPVAPVPVRLDKVTYRYPGGRTDVLSGIDLTVDIGEFVAVVGHNGSGKSTLTRILAGRPPTTGTVTRPGSAGLGKFGGTAVVLQRPESQILGVLVADDVVWGLPKDATVDVEGLLTEVGLAGLGARETSSLSGGQQQRLAVAAALARRPSLLIADEATAMVDPDGRRELVALLAALPKRHRMAVVLVTHQENEAAAADRVVHLAGGRAVAHHPEWHQPEPSGVTDGGKAGTPLLELKGVRHTYLAGTPWATEALHGIDLTINRGEGVLVVGGNGSGKSTIAWAMAGLIEPTSGSCELDGRPTSSQVGRVGLAFQHSRLQLQRRTVGEEIASWGGPGVGSGQVGRALDAVGLDRAFAARAIDELSGGQARRVVLAGILASNPRLVVLDEPLAGLDPDGRRGIVELLGTMRADGLTLVVISHDVEGMAAVCDRVVRLESGLIRADAPTTAGSSR
;
A
#
# COMPACT_ATOMS: atom_id res chain seq x y z
N MET A 1 6.23 14.82 -1.43
CA MET A 1 7.51 15.33 -1.97
C MET A 1 7.80 16.78 -1.58
N GLY A 2 6.97 17.77 -1.93
CA GLY A 2 7.21 19.18 -1.55
C GLY A 2 7.32 19.42 -0.03
N GLY A 3 6.50 18.73 0.77
CA GLY A 3 6.59 18.78 2.25
C GLY A 3 7.95 18.34 2.82
N VAL A 4 8.61 17.36 2.20
CA VAL A 4 9.94 16.88 2.62
C VAL A 4 11.01 17.93 2.32
N THR A 5 10.93 18.58 1.15
CA THR A 5 11.81 19.71 0.80
C THR A 5 11.64 20.86 1.80
N ILE A 6 10.40 21.20 2.20
CA ILE A 6 10.14 22.24 3.20
C ILE A 6 10.75 21.85 4.55
N ALA A 7 10.46 20.64 5.06
CA ALA A 7 10.97 20.19 6.34
C ALA A 7 12.50 20.24 6.41
N LEU A 8 13.18 19.71 5.39
CA LEU A 8 14.64 19.72 5.31
C LEU A 8 15.20 21.15 5.17
N SER A 9 14.53 22.02 4.40
CA SER A 9 14.97 23.41 4.21
C SER A 9 14.81 24.23 5.49
N VAL A 10 13.67 24.11 6.18
CA VAL A 10 13.37 24.83 7.42
C VAL A 10 14.34 24.41 8.52
N VAL A 11 14.56 23.10 8.72
CA VAL A 11 15.52 22.58 9.70
C VAL A 11 16.94 23.06 9.39
N ALA A 12 17.35 23.06 8.12
CA ALA A 12 18.68 23.54 7.73
C ALA A 12 18.88 25.05 8.01
N SER A 13 17.82 25.87 7.95
CA SER A 13 17.92 27.31 8.26
C SER A 13 18.16 27.63 9.74
N PHE A 14 17.82 26.73 10.67
CA PHE A 14 17.94 26.98 12.12
C PHE A 14 19.19 26.38 12.76
N VAL A 15 19.88 25.46 12.07
CA VAL A 15 21.06 24.79 12.62
C VAL A 15 22.30 25.17 11.80
N PRO A 16 23.23 25.97 12.37
CA PRO A 16 24.54 26.20 11.77
C PRO A 16 25.19 24.85 11.44
N PHE A 17 25.88 24.74 10.30
CA PHE A 17 26.52 23.49 9.79
C PHE A 17 25.60 22.48 9.07
N LEU A 18 24.26 22.61 9.13
CA LEU A 18 23.36 21.75 8.34
C LEU A 18 23.09 22.25 6.91
N ASN A 19 23.87 23.19 6.38
CA ASN A 19 23.72 23.63 4.98
C ASN A 19 23.87 22.49 3.97
N ALA A 20 24.56 21.40 4.32
CA ALA A 20 24.60 20.18 3.50
C ALA A 20 23.23 19.49 3.35
N LEU A 21 22.30 19.64 4.32
CA LEU A 21 20.92 19.15 4.19
C LEU A 21 20.14 19.85 3.06
N GLN A 22 20.52 21.06 2.66
CA GLN A 22 19.85 21.74 1.54
C GLN A 22 20.01 20.95 0.23
N LEU A 23 21.11 20.22 0.07
CA LEU A 23 21.34 19.35 -1.08
C LEU A 23 20.42 18.13 -1.05
N LEU A 24 20.11 17.61 0.14
CA LEU A 24 19.08 16.57 0.30
C LEU A 24 17.68 17.12 0.02
N ALA A 25 17.41 18.39 0.37
CA ALA A 25 16.15 19.06 0.09
C ALA A 25 15.89 19.27 -1.42
N ALA A 26 16.94 19.26 -2.25
CA ALA A 26 16.82 19.28 -3.72
C ALA A 26 16.39 17.93 -4.33
N ILE A 27 16.52 16.81 -3.59
CA ILE A 27 16.19 15.47 -4.11
C ILE A 27 14.72 15.33 -4.52
N PRO A 28 13.72 15.68 -3.69
CA PRO A 28 12.32 15.56 -4.08
C PRO A 28 11.98 16.38 -5.33
N MET A 29 12.53 17.59 -5.45
CA MET A 29 12.33 18.44 -6.63
C MET A 29 13.01 17.87 -7.88
N GLY A 30 14.19 17.26 -7.71
CA GLY A 30 14.88 16.53 -8.76
C GLY A 30 14.11 15.32 -9.27
N ILE A 31 13.50 14.54 -8.37
CA ILE A 31 12.64 13.40 -8.72
C ILE A 31 11.41 13.89 -9.49
N ILE A 32 10.75 14.95 -9.02
CA ILE A 32 9.60 15.55 -9.73
C ILE A 32 9.99 15.99 -11.14
N ALA A 33 11.14 16.67 -11.28
CA ALA A 33 11.64 17.13 -12.57
C ALA A 33 12.07 15.98 -13.51
N GLN A 34 12.58 14.89 -12.96
CA GLN A 34 12.95 13.70 -13.72
C GLN A 34 11.72 12.95 -14.24
N ARG A 35 10.67 12.82 -13.42
CA ARG A 35 9.51 11.96 -13.71
C ARG A 35 8.34 12.69 -14.37
N HIS A 36 8.14 13.99 -14.11
CA HIS A 36 6.96 14.73 -14.57
C HIS A 36 7.30 15.88 -15.54
N ARG A 37 6.29 16.49 -16.17
CA ARG A 37 6.46 17.67 -17.05
C ARG A 37 6.92 18.89 -16.24
N PRO A 38 7.62 19.87 -16.86
CA PRO A 38 8.12 21.06 -16.16
C PRO A 38 7.03 21.89 -15.47
N ARG A 39 5.77 21.81 -15.93
CA ARG A 39 4.63 22.43 -15.26
C ARG A 39 4.41 21.90 -13.84
N ALA A 40 4.64 20.61 -13.60
CA ALA A 40 4.49 19.99 -12.28
C ALA A 40 5.57 20.46 -11.30
N LEU A 41 6.81 20.64 -11.79
CA LEU A 41 7.88 21.24 -10.99
C LEU A 41 7.49 22.67 -10.59
N PHE A 42 6.99 23.47 -11.53
CA PHE A 42 6.60 24.85 -11.27
C PHE A 42 5.48 24.96 -10.20
N THR A 43 4.41 24.17 -10.30
CA THR A 43 3.35 24.15 -9.27
C THR A 43 3.88 23.67 -7.92
N ALA A 44 4.71 22.62 -7.90
CA ALA A 44 5.32 22.15 -6.67
C ALA A 44 6.22 23.22 -6.02
N THR A 45 6.97 23.97 -6.82
CA THR A 45 7.83 25.06 -6.35
C THR A 45 7.03 26.18 -5.74
N ILE A 46 5.96 26.65 -6.40
CA ILE A 46 5.10 27.73 -5.88
C ILE A 46 4.46 27.30 -4.55
N ALA A 47 3.86 26.11 -4.52
CA ALA A 47 3.23 25.59 -3.30
C ALA A 47 4.25 25.48 -2.15
N ALA A 48 5.44 24.96 -2.45
CA ALA A 48 6.50 24.81 -1.45
C ALA A 48 7.04 26.16 -0.95
N MET A 49 7.18 27.14 -1.84
CA MET A 49 7.61 28.50 -1.48
C MET A 49 6.60 29.20 -0.57
N ALA A 50 5.29 29.07 -0.85
CA ALA A 50 4.24 29.66 -0.03
C ALA A 50 4.26 29.08 1.40
N VAL A 51 4.35 27.76 1.53
CA VAL A 51 4.41 27.10 2.85
C VAL A 51 5.72 27.43 3.57
N ALA A 52 6.85 27.42 2.87
CA ALA A 52 8.14 27.76 3.47
C ALA A 52 8.22 29.21 3.95
N PHE A 53 7.59 30.14 3.22
CA PHE A 53 7.47 31.53 3.65
C PHE A 53 6.69 31.66 4.96
N VAL A 54 5.57 30.95 5.10
CA VAL A 54 4.77 30.95 6.33
C VAL A 54 5.54 30.29 7.49
N ALA A 55 6.26 29.20 7.22
CA ALA A 55 6.93 28.42 8.27
C ALA A 55 8.28 29.02 8.74
N GLY A 56 9.07 29.60 7.82
CA GLY A 56 10.45 30.03 8.08
C GLY A 56 10.82 31.37 7.46
N GLY A 57 9.84 32.12 6.96
CA GLY A 57 10.05 33.47 6.40
C GLY A 57 10.78 33.49 5.05
N PHE A 58 11.32 34.66 4.72
CA PHE A 58 11.93 34.93 3.42
C PHE A 58 13.14 34.03 3.12
N LEU A 59 14.00 33.76 4.11
CA LEU A 59 15.18 32.90 3.94
C LEU A 59 14.81 31.46 3.59
N ALA A 60 13.79 30.89 4.23
CA ALA A 60 13.30 29.55 3.93
C ALA A 60 12.70 29.48 2.51
N MET A 61 11.93 30.50 2.10
CA MET A 61 11.39 30.63 0.75
C MET A 61 12.51 30.66 -0.31
N THR A 62 13.56 31.46 -0.12
CA THR A 62 14.70 31.53 -1.07
C THR A 62 15.48 30.22 -1.13
N THR A 63 15.55 29.49 -0.02
CA THR A 63 16.21 28.18 0.06
C THR A 63 15.44 27.13 -0.75
N VAL A 64 14.11 27.09 -0.61
CA VAL A 64 13.25 26.19 -1.39
C VAL A 64 13.33 26.50 -2.89
N LEU A 65 13.34 27.79 -3.26
CA LEU A 65 13.52 28.21 -4.65
C LEU A 65 14.86 27.72 -5.22
N SER A 66 15.95 27.87 -4.45
CA SER A 66 17.28 27.40 -4.85
C SER A 66 17.33 25.88 -5.02
N CYS A 67 16.73 25.12 -4.10
CA CYS A 67 16.61 23.67 -4.20
C CYS A 67 15.79 23.25 -5.43
N ALA A 68 14.71 23.97 -5.74
CA ALA A 68 13.89 23.71 -6.91
C ALA A 68 14.64 23.96 -8.23
N VAL A 69 15.44 25.02 -8.30
CA VAL A 69 16.29 25.32 -9.46
C VAL A 69 17.35 24.23 -9.64
N LEU A 70 18.11 23.90 -8.58
CA LEU A 70 19.17 22.89 -8.64
C LEU A 70 18.62 21.49 -8.96
N GLY A 71 17.60 21.05 -8.23
CA GLY A 71 16.92 19.79 -8.48
C GLY A 71 16.28 19.73 -9.86
N GLY A 72 15.63 20.83 -10.27
CA GLY A 72 15.01 20.97 -11.59
C GLY A 72 15.99 20.82 -12.76
N ILE A 73 17.16 21.47 -12.67
CA ILE A 73 18.22 21.37 -13.69
C ILE A 73 18.71 19.93 -13.78
N VAL A 74 19.13 19.33 -12.66
CA VAL A 74 19.70 17.97 -12.65
C VAL A 74 18.66 16.94 -13.09
N GLY A 75 17.43 16.99 -12.57
CA GLY A 75 16.35 16.08 -12.92
C GLY A 75 15.95 16.16 -14.39
N ASN A 76 15.85 17.37 -14.95
CA ASN A 76 15.52 17.54 -16.37
C ASN A 76 16.65 17.11 -17.31
N VAL A 77 17.91 17.33 -16.93
CA VAL A 77 19.09 16.84 -17.68
C VAL A 77 19.11 15.32 -17.69
N LYS A 78 18.92 14.68 -16.52
CA LYS A 78 18.82 13.22 -16.40
C LYS A 78 17.66 12.65 -17.20
N ARG A 79 16.47 13.27 -17.13
CA ARG A 79 15.30 12.87 -17.93
C ARG A 79 15.56 12.86 -19.44
N ARG A 80 16.36 13.80 -19.95
CA ARG A 80 16.72 13.90 -21.37
C ARG A 80 17.94 13.07 -21.76
N GLY A 81 18.51 12.28 -20.83
CA GLY A 81 19.71 11.46 -21.07
C GLY A 81 20.96 12.29 -21.39
N ARG A 82 21.04 13.55 -20.93
CA ARG A 82 22.14 14.47 -21.21
C ARG A 82 23.19 14.44 -20.11
N GLY A 83 24.43 14.80 -20.45
CA GLY A 83 25.57 14.79 -19.54
C GLY A 83 25.82 16.11 -18.79
N MET A 84 26.85 16.11 -17.96
CA MET A 84 27.31 17.24 -17.13
C MET A 84 27.48 18.57 -17.89
N PRO A 85 27.96 18.63 -19.16
CA PRO A 85 28.04 19.90 -19.89
C PRO A 85 26.71 20.63 -20.03
N THR A 86 25.59 19.89 -20.10
CA THR A 86 24.25 20.50 -20.15
C THR A 86 23.84 21.08 -18.79
N VAL A 87 24.27 20.47 -17.68
CA VAL A 87 24.08 21.03 -16.33
C VAL A 87 24.80 22.36 -16.23
N LEU A 88 26.06 22.44 -16.69
CA LEU A 88 26.86 23.66 -16.64
C LEU A 88 26.22 24.80 -17.44
N LEU A 89 25.69 24.49 -18.63
CA LEU A 89 24.99 25.47 -19.46
C LEU A 89 23.74 26.00 -18.74
N TYR A 90 22.88 25.10 -18.25
CA TYR A 90 21.63 25.50 -17.59
C TYR A 90 21.86 26.20 -16.24
N SER A 91 22.87 25.79 -15.46
CA SER A 91 23.22 26.45 -14.21
C SER A 91 23.83 27.83 -14.44
N THR A 92 24.58 28.05 -15.53
CA THR A 92 25.08 29.37 -15.91
C THR A 92 23.92 30.32 -16.24
N VAL A 93 22.97 29.88 -17.06
CA VAL A 93 21.78 30.68 -17.40
C VAL A 93 20.95 30.98 -16.16
N ALA A 94 20.68 29.96 -15.33
CA ALA A 94 19.95 30.15 -14.08
C ALA A 94 20.69 31.09 -13.11
N GLY A 95 22.02 30.97 -13.03
CA GLY A 95 22.87 31.83 -12.21
C GLY A 95 22.79 33.29 -12.64
N ILE A 96 22.80 33.57 -13.96
CA ILE A 96 22.67 34.94 -14.49
C ILE A 96 21.30 35.53 -14.12
N VAL A 97 20.22 34.76 -14.25
CA VAL A 97 18.88 35.21 -13.88
C VAL A 97 18.78 35.50 -12.38
N SER A 98 19.29 34.59 -11.54
CA SER A 98 19.32 34.76 -10.09
C SER A 98 20.17 35.95 -9.68
N ALA A 99 21.32 36.18 -10.34
CA ALA A 99 22.19 37.32 -10.10
C ALA A 99 21.50 38.64 -10.45
N ALA A 100 20.82 38.71 -11.60
CA ALA A 100 20.05 39.88 -12.00
C ALA A 100 18.95 40.20 -10.99
N LEU A 101 18.25 39.18 -10.49
CA LEU A 101 17.20 39.35 -9.48
C LEU A 101 17.75 39.82 -8.12
N ALA A 102 18.87 39.24 -7.66
CA ALA A 102 19.52 39.64 -6.41
C ALA A 102 20.06 41.07 -6.46
N VAL A 103 20.77 41.43 -7.54
CA VAL A 103 21.28 42.79 -7.77
C VAL A 103 20.13 43.77 -7.94
N GLY A 104 19.08 43.40 -8.69
CA GLY A 104 17.88 44.21 -8.88
C GLY A 104 17.14 44.49 -7.57
N MET A 105 16.99 43.49 -6.70
CA MET A 105 16.39 43.70 -5.37
C MET A 105 17.20 44.70 -4.54
N LEU A 106 18.52 44.55 -4.47
CA LEU A 106 19.36 45.49 -3.71
C LEU A 106 19.42 46.89 -4.34
N ALA A 107 19.27 46.99 -5.65
CA ALA A 107 19.13 48.27 -6.34
C ALA A 107 17.79 48.96 -5.99
N LEU A 108 16.70 48.20 -5.92
CA LEU A 108 15.36 48.70 -5.62
C LEU A 108 15.21 49.08 -4.14
N PHE A 109 15.70 48.24 -3.22
CA PHE A 109 15.60 48.45 -1.77
C PHE A 109 16.81 49.23 -1.22
N THR A 110 16.90 50.51 -1.61
CA THR A 110 18.00 51.40 -1.21
C THR A 110 18.27 51.41 0.31
N PRO A 111 17.27 51.48 1.22
CA PRO A 111 17.50 51.46 2.66
C PRO A 111 18.14 50.17 3.17
N ALA A 112 17.75 49.01 2.62
CA ALA A 112 18.33 47.73 2.98
C ALA A 112 19.80 47.65 2.52
N ARG A 113 20.08 48.11 1.29
CA ARG A 113 21.44 48.17 0.76
C ARG A 113 22.36 49.04 1.61
N THR A 114 21.92 50.24 1.99
CA THR A 114 22.73 51.14 2.83
C THR A 114 23.02 50.52 4.19
N LEU A 115 22.03 49.85 4.80
CA LEU A 115 22.18 49.21 6.10
C LEU A 115 23.18 48.05 6.07
N VAL A 116 23.16 47.24 4.99
CA VAL A 116 24.16 46.18 4.75
C VAL A 116 25.55 46.77 4.54
N PHE A 117 25.66 47.85 3.76
CA PHE A 117 26.96 48.48 3.48
C PHE A 117 27.58 49.09 4.73
N ASP A 118 26.76 49.73 5.56
CA ASP A 118 27.22 50.32 6.81
C ASP A 118 27.60 49.25 7.83
N SER A 119 26.85 48.13 7.88
CA SER A 119 27.25 46.97 8.68
C SER A 119 28.61 46.42 8.26
N LEU A 120 28.84 46.22 6.95
CA LEU A 120 30.13 45.74 6.42
C LEU A 120 31.27 46.71 6.74
N ARG A 121 31.07 48.02 6.56
CA ARG A 121 32.06 49.04 6.93
C ARG A 121 32.38 49.01 8.41
N ASN A 122 31.36 48.92 9.27
CA ASN A 122 31.52 48.90 10.70
C ASN A 122 32.27 47.64 11.17
N THR A 123 31.97 46.48 10.58
CA THR A 123 32.71 45.23 10.84
C THR A 123 34.17 45.35 10.39
N ALA A 124 34.43 45.93 9.20
CA ALA A 124 35.79 46.13 8.72
C ALA A 124 36.60 47.08 9.60
N ARG A 125 35.99 48.20 10.03
CA ARG A 125 36.62 49.11 11.00
C ARG A 125 36.89 48.41 12.33
N GLY A 126 35.92 47.69 12.88
CA GLY A 126 36.11 46.95 14.14
C GLY A 126 37.24 45.93 14.07
N ILE A 127 37.35 45.17 12.96
CA ILE A 127 38.46 44.22 12.74
C ILE A 127 39.80 44.97 12.61
N SER A 128 39.82 46.08 11.89
CA SER A 128 41.02 46.90 11.71
C SER A 128 41.50 47.51 13.03
N ASP A 129 40.57 48.00 13.86
CA ASP A 129 40.85 48.57 15.18
C ASP A 129 41.42 47.50 16.13
N ILE A 130 40.85 46.29 16.14
CA ILE A 130 41.38 45.17 16.94
C ILE A 130 42.79 44.78 16.48
N ALA A 131 43.00 44.67 15.17
CA ALA A 131 44.28 44.30 14.58
C ALA A 131 45.38 45.36 14.77
N SER A 132 45.00 46.63 14.96
CA SER A 132 45.94 47.73 15.25
C SER A 132 46.73 47.52 16.56
N ASN A 133 46.21 46.71 17.49
CA ASN A 133 46.88 46.36 18.75
C ASN A 133 48.01 45.33 18.58
N ALA A 134 48.16 44.73 17.39
CA ALA A 134 49.18 43.73 17.08
C ALA A 134 49.89 44.06 15.75
N PRO A 135 51.14 44.56 15.77
CA PRO A 135 51.84 45.03 14.58
C PRO A 135 51.94 44.00 13.43
N ILE A 136 51.96 42.70 13.77
CA ILE A 136 51.99 41.60 12.80
C ILE A 136 50.69 41.45 11.99
N LEU A 137 49.56 41.94 12.51
CA LEU A 137 48.23 41.82 11.89
C LEU A 137 47.84 43.05 11.06
N VAL A 138 48.57 44.15 11.16
CA VAL A 138 48.28 45.41 10.44
C VAL A 138 48.23 45.22 8.91
N PRO A 139 49.16 44.48 8.25
CA PRO A 139 49.06 44.24 6.81
C PRO A 139 47.82 43.44 6.42
N VAL A 140 47.41 42.48 7.26
CA VAL A 140 46.22 41.63 7.05
C VAL A 140 44.96 42.47 7.17
N ALA A 141 44.88 43.35 8.18
CA ALA A 141 43.78 44.27 8.37
C ALA A 141 43.64 45.27 7.21
N ASN A 142 44.74 45.85 6.75
CA ASN A 142 44.75 46.75 5.60
C ASN A 142 44.29 46.03 4.32
N GLY A 143 44.73 44.79 4.11
CA GLY A 143 44.25 43.95 3.01
C GLY A 143 42.75 43.66 3.10
N PHE A 144 42.25 43.34 4.30
CA PHE A 144 40.82 43.10 4.52
C PHE A 144 39.97 44.34 4.24
N THR A 145 40.37 45.51 4.72
CA THR A 145 39.68 46.78 4.47
C THR A 145 39.68 47.12 2.97
N ALA A 146 40.80 46.90 2.26
CA ALA A 146 40.86 47.09 0.81
C ALA A 146 39.92 46.16 0.04
N VAL A 147 39.77 44.91 0.48
CA VAL A 147 38.78 43.98 -0.08
C VAL A 147 37.36 44.47 0.17
N VAL A 148 37.04 44.90 1.40
CA VAL A 148 35.71 45.42 1.74
C VAL A 148 35.38 46.67 0.92
N ASP A 149 36.32 47.60 0.76
CA ASP A 149 36.13 48.79 -0.08
C ASP A 149 35.91 48.42 -1.55
N SER A 150 36.63 47.44 -2.07
CA SER A 150 36.41 46.91 -3.42
C SER A 150 35.01 46.29 -3.57
N VAL A 151 34.57 45.51 -2.57
CA VAL A 151 33.23 44.92 -2.51
C VAL A 151 32.15 46.00 -2.49
N LEU A 152 32.34 47.09 -1.75
CA LEU A 152 31.36 48.18 -1.69
C LEU A 152 31.30 49.00 -2.98
N HIS A 153 32.45 49.27 -3.61
CA HIS A 153 32.51 50.00 -4.89
C HIS A 153 31.94 49.18 -6.05
N HIS A 154 32.28 47.90 -6.13
CA HIS A 154 31.88 46.98 -7.21
C HIS A 154 30.83 45.97 -6.75
N TRP A 155 29.94 46.37 -5.83
CA TRP A 155 29.00 45.47 -5.14
C TRP A 155 28.13 44.64 -6.08
N TRP A 156 27.69 45.22 -7.20
CA TRP A 156 26.85 44.52 -8.16
C TRP A 156 27.62 43.39 -8.88
N GLN A 157 28.93 43.58 -9.10
CA GLN A 157 29.81 42.56 -9.69
C GLN A 157 30.11 41.46 -8.68
N TRP A 158 30.40 41.81 -7.44
CA TRP A 158 30.69 40.85 -6.37
C TRP A 158 29.47 40.00 -6.02
N ILE A 159 28.29 40.62 -5.86
CA ILE A 159 27.05 39.90 -5.57
C ILE A 159 26.59 39.10 -6.80
N GLY A 160 26.58 39.70 -7.99
CA GLY A 160 26.18 38.99 -9.19
C GLY A 160 27.12 37.82 -9.52
N GLY A 161 28.43 38.05 -9.45
CA GLY A 161 29.46 37.03 -9.69
C GLY A 161 29.39 35.89 -8.67
N SER A 162 29.24 36.18 -7.38
CA SER A 162 29.12 35.15 -6.34
C SER A 162 27.84 34.31 -6.49
N VAL A 163 26.71 34.90 -6.88
CA VAL A 163 25.47 34.15 -7.15
C VAL A 163 25.63 33.21 -8.35
N ILE A 164 26.26 33.67 -9.44
CA ILE A 164 26.54 32.84 -10.61
C ILE A 164 27.46 31.67 -10.23
N VAL A 165 28.59 31.96 -9.58
CA VAL A 165 29.58 30.96 -9.19
C VAL A 165 28.99 29.93 -8.22
N SER A 166 28.26 30.38 -7.19
CA SER A 166 27.61 29.48 -6.23
C SER A 166 26.53 28.61 -6.88
N THR A 167 25.76 29.14 -7.83
CA THR A 167 24.77 28.36 -8.59
C THR A 167 25.44 27.28 -9.43
N ILE A 168 26.55 27.61 -10.11
CA ILE A 168 27.31 26.65 -10.93
C ILE A 168 27.91 25.56 -10.05
N ILE A 169 28.62 25.92 -8.97
CA ILE A 169 29.23 24.97 -8.03
C ILE A 169 28.16 24.08 -7.40
N GLY A 170 27.05 24.67 -6.94
CA GLY A 170 25.92 23.95 -6.35
C GLY A 170 25.29 22.97 -7.33
N ALA A 171 25.17 23.31 -8.62
CA ALA A 171 24.64 22.42 -9.66
C ALA A 171 25.59 21.28 -10.00
N ILE A 172 26.91 21.54 -10.05
CA ILE A 172 27.93 20.50 -10.24
C ILE A 172 27.92 19.53 -9.06
N PHE A 173 27.89 20.03 -7.83
CA PHE A 173 27.85 19.18 -6.64
C PHE A 173 26.54 18.38 -6.59
N SER A 174 25.42 19.04 -6.88
CA SER A 174 24.11 18.40 -6.98
C SER A 174 24.10 17.32 -8.06
N TRP A 175 24.74 17.51 -9.21
CA TRP A 175 24.84 16.48 -10.24
C TRP A 175 25.46 15.17 -9.73
N TRP A 176 26.47 15.24 -8.87
CA TRP A 176 27.08 14.04 -8.27
C TRP A 176 26.17 13.39 -7.22
N VAL A 177 25.69 14.18 -6.27
CA VAL A 177 24.90 13.66 -5.14
C VAL A 177 23.49 13.26 -5.58
N LEU A 178 22.75 14.18 -6.18
CA LEU A 178 21.40 13.93 -6.68
C LEU A 178 21.43 12.95 -7.85
N GLY A 179 22.39 13.07 -8.76
CA GLY A 179 22.50 12.15 -9.90
C GLY A 179 22.64 10.70 -9.45
N ALA A 180 23.49 10.40 -8.47
CA ALA A 180 23.66 9.05 -7.93
C ALA A 180 22.35 8.50 -7.31
N VAL A 181 21.60 9.35 -6.60
CA VAL A 181 20.30 8.97 -6.03
C VAL A 181 19.27 8.75 -7.13
N LEU A 182 19.14 9.66 -8.10
CA LEU A 182 18.19 9.54 -9.20
C LEU A 182 18.47 8.33 -10.09
N ASP A 183 19.74 8.00 -10.33
CA ASP A 183 20.14 6.80 -11.07
C ASP A 183 19.76 5.53 -10.29
N ARG A 184 19.98 5.52 -8.96
CA ARG A 184 19.53 4.43 -8.08
C ARG A 184 18.02 4.35 -7.94
N LEU A 185 17.27 5.41 -8.20
CA LEU A 185 15.80 5.40 -8.18
C LEU A 185 15.20 5.19 -9.58
N ALA A 186 16.03 5.12 -10.63
CA ALA A 186 15.56 4.92 -12.00
C ALA A 186 15.03 3.51 -12.23
N TRP A 187 15.54 2.50 -11.50
CA TRP A 187 15.06 1.12 -11.59
C TRP A 187 13.73 0.91 -10.86
N LEU A 188 13.39 1.77 -9.87
CA LEU A 188 12.09 1.73 -9.20
C LEU A 188 11.05 2.22 -10.20
N PRO A 189 10.16 1.35 -10.70
CA PRO A 189 9.12 1.76 -11.61
C PRO A 189 8.39 2.94 -10.98
N ALA A 190 8.27 4.05 -11.72
CA ALA A 190 7.12 4.91 -11.50
C ALA A 190 5.92 4.00 -11.67
N GLU A 191 4.99 4.06 -10.71
CA GLU A 191 3.76 3.27 -10.63
C GLU A 191 3.34 2.78 -12.03
N ASP A 192 3.13 1.47 -12.18
CA ASP A 192 2.72 0.88 -13.47
C ASP A 192 1.35 1.45 -13.84
N HIS A 193 1.38 2.62 -14.47
CA HIS A 193 0.21 3.42 -14.76
C HIS A 193 -0.72 2.60 -15.64
N LEU A 194 -2.02 2.84 -15.49
CA LEU A 194 -3.03 2.41 -16.46
C LEU A 194 -2.88 3.26 -17.74
N ASP A 195 -1.72 3.19 -18.38
CA ASP A 195 -1.42 3.94 -19.60
C ASP A 195 -2.10 3.22 -20.78
N ALA A 196 -3.26 3.73 -21.18
CA ALA A 196 -3.79 3.51 -22.52
C ALA A 196 -3.21 4.59 -23.45
N PRO A 197 -2.76 4.25 -24.68
CA PRO A 197 -2.35 5.26 -25.65
C PRO A 197 -3.47 6.25 -25.92
N ASP A 198 -3.13 7.51 -26.19
CA ASP A 198 -4.10 8.47 -26.71
C ASP A 198 -4.68 7.93 -28.03
N ASP A 199 -6.01 7.84 -28.08
CA ASP A 199 -6.77 7.34 -29.22
C ASP A 199 -7.89 8.34 -29.52
N ASP A 200 -7.82 8.92 -30.71
CA ASP A 200 -8.72 9.98 -31.19
C ASP A 200 -10.03 9.44 -31.77
N ARG A 201 -10.19 8.11 -31.88
CA ARG A 201 -11.45 7.51 -32.30
C ARG A 201 -12.56 7.81 -31.29
N PRO A 202 -13.84 7.86 -31.73
CA PRO A 202 -14.97 7.95 -30.83
C PRO A 202 -14.91 6.88 -29.74
N VAL A 203 -15.33 7.23 -28.52
CA VAL A 203 -15.33 6.30 -27.39
C VAL A 203 -16.39 5.22 -27.62
N ALA A 204 -15.95 3.98 -27.78
CA ALA A 204 -16.81 2.81 -27.94
C ALA A 204 -16.01 1.54 -27.56
N PRO A 205 -15.89 1.25 -26.25
CA PRO A 205 -15.01 0.20 -25.75
C PRO A 205 -15.55 -1.22 -25.99
N VAL A 206 -16.86 -1.41 -26.19
CA VAL A 206 -17.53 -2.70 -26.33
C VAL A 206 -18.44 -2.75 -27.58
N PRO A 207 -18.69 -3.94 -28.17
CA PRO A 207 -18.08 -5.23 -27.83
C PRO A 207 -16.58 -5.24 -28.11
N VAL A 208 -15.81 -5.89 -27.26
CA VAL A 208 -14.35 -6.01 -27.42
C VAL A 208 -13.98 -7.47 -27.65
N ARG A 209 -13.18 -7.73 -28.68
CA ARG A 209 -12.67 -9.05 -29.04
C ARG A 209 -11.15 -9.05 -29.07
N LEU A 210 -10.55 -9.91 -28.27
CA LEU A 210 -9.15 -10.28 -28.28
C LEU A 210 -9.01 -11.53 -29.15
N ASP A 211 -8.11 -11.49 -30.13
CA ASP A 211 -7.75 -12.62 -30.99
C ASP A 211 -6.24 -12.88 -30.86
N LYS A 212 -5.90 -14.04 -30.28
CA LYS A 212 -4.54 -14.52 -30.02
C LYS A 212 -3.62 -13.49 -29.34
N VAL A 213 -4.17 -12.74 -28.39
CA VAL A 213 -3.45 -11.65 -27.73
C VAL A 213 -2.34 -12.16 -26.82
N THR A 214 -1.12 -11.67 -27.06
CA THR A 214 0.05 -11.95 -26.23
C THR A 214 0.63 -10.63 -25.72
N TYR A 215 1.11 -10.62 -24.48
CA TYR A 215 1.66 -9.43 -23.87
C TYR A 215 2.93 -9.71 -23.07
N ARG A 216 3.97 -8.90 -23.34
CA ARG A 216 5.26 -8.88 -22.66
C ARG A 216 5.57 -7.47 -22.16
N TYR A 217 5.93 -7.34 -20.89
CA TYR A 217 6.39 -6.06 -20.36
C TYR A 217 7.75 -5.66 -20.98
N PRO A 218 8.00 -4.35 -21.19
CA PRO A 218 9.29 -3.87 -21.67
C PRO A 218 10.46 -4.39 -20.81
N GLY A 219 11.47 -5.00 -21.45
CA GLY A 219 12.61 -5.60 -20.75
C GLY A 219 12.34 -6.97 -20.11
N GLY A 220 11.09 -7.46 -20.14
CA GLY A 220 10.73 -8.80 -19.69
C GLY A 220 11.25 -9.88 -20.65
N ARG A 221 11.66 -11.04 -20.11
CA ARG A 221 12.11 -12.20 -20.90
C ARG A 221 10.97 -13.16 -21.24
N THR A 222 9.88 -13.11 -20.49
CA THR A 222 8.74 -14.03 -20.59
C THR A 222 7.45 -13.29 -20.90
N ASP A 223 6.59 -13.91 -21.69
CA ASP A 223 5.24 -13.42 -21.95
C ASP A 223 4.37 -13.62 -20.72
N VAL A 224 3.61 -12.59 -20.33
CA VAL A 224 2.68 -12.65 -19.20
C VAL A 224 1.31 -13.14 -19.65
N LEU A 225 0.91 -12.79 -20.87
CA LEU A 225 -0.25 -13.35 -21.56
C LEU A 225 0.22 -13.97 -22.86
N SER A 226 -0.34 -15.13 -23.22
CA SER A 226 0.06 -15.92 -24.38
C SER A 226 -1.17 -16.42 -25.14
N GLY A 227 -1.47 -15.78 -26.27
CA GLY A 227 -2.54 -16.23 -27.17
C GLY A 227 -3.95 -16.21 -26.57
N ILE A 228 -4.32 -15.14 -25.87
CA ILE A 228 -5.66 -14.99 -25.28
C ILE A 228 -6.70 -14.68 -26.35
N ASP A 229 -7.72 -15.53 -26.41
CA ASP A 229 -8.98 -15.31 -27.14
C ASP A 229 -10.09 -15.00 -26.14
N LEU A 230 -10.69 -13.82 -26.25
CA LEU A 230 -11.76 -13.37 -25.35
C LEU A 230 -12.66 -12.40 -26.08
N THR A 231 -13.97 -12.54 -25.92
CA THR A 231 -14.94 -11.50 -26.34
C THR A 231 -15.67 -11.03 -25.10
N VAL A 232 -15.96 -9.74 -24.97
CA VAL A 232 -16.85 -9.19 -23.93
C VAL A 232 -17.90 -8.35 -24.63
N ASP A 233 -19.15 -8.76 -24.46
CA ASP A 233 -20.31 -8.13 -25.11
C ASP A 233 -21.02 -7.16 -24.16
N ILE A 234 -21.78 -6.23 -24.75
CA ILE A 234 -22.56 -5.26 -23.97
C ILE A 234 -23.70 -5.97 -23.24
N GLY A 235 -23.94 -5.61 -21.97
CA GLY A 235 -24.94 -6.26 -21.12
C GLY A 235 -24.44 -7.53 -20.41
N GLU A 236 -23.18 -7.92 -20.61
CA GLU A 236 -22.60 -9.11 -20.01
C GLU A 236 -21.92 -8.80 -18.67
N PHE A 237 -22.10 -9.69 -17.68
CA PHE A 237 -21.26 -9.77 -16.49
C PHE A 237 -20.27 -10.95 -16.62
N VAL A 238 -18.99 -10.64 -16.81
CA VAL A 238 -17.93 -11.64 -17.01
C VAL A 238 -17.01 -11.69 -15.78
N ALA A 239 -16.76 -12.88 -15.25
CA ALA A 239 -15.72 -13.09 -14.26
C ALA A 239 -14.42 -13.58 -14.92
N VAL A 240 -13.30 -12.92 -14.63
CA VAL A 240 -11.95 -13.38 -15.01
C VAL A 240 -11.26 -13.91 -13.76
N VAL A 241 -10.81 -15.16 -13.85
CA VAL A 241 -10.35 -15.89 -12.68
C VAL A 241 -9.02 -16.59 -12.90
N GLY A 242 -8.26 -16.79 -11.84
CA GLY A 242 -6.96 -17.49 -11.90
C GLY A 242 -6.04 -17.14 -10.73
N HIS A 243 -4.95 -17.91 -10.59
CA HIS A 243 -3.96 -17.72 -9.53
C HIS A 243 -3.22 -16.37 -9.63
N ASN A 244 -2.48 -16.01 -8.58
CA ASN A 244 -1.61 -14.83 -8.61
C ASN A 244 -0.49 -15.03 -9.65
N GLY A 245 -0.27 -14.04 -10.51
CA GLY A 245 0.68 -14.15 -11.62
C GLY A 245 0.13 -14.86 -12.86
N SER A 246 -1.15 -15.26 -12.91
CA SER A 246 -1.76 -15.83 -14.13
C SER A 246 -1.99 -14.82 -15.27
N GLY A 247 -1.78 -13.52 -15.00
CA GLY A 247 -1.91 -12.45 -15.99
C GLY A 247 -3.19 -11.62 -15.89
N LYS A 248 -4.06 -11.85 -14.89
CA LYS A 248 -5.36 -11.16 -14.73
C LYS A 248 -5.30 -9.63 -14.84
N SER A 249 -4.46 -8.97 -14.04
CA SER A 249 -4.32 -7.50 -14.09
C SER A 249 -3.72 -7.01 -15.42
N THR A 250 -2.94 -7.85 -16.10
CA THR A 250 -2.44 -7.53 -17.45
C THR A 250 -3.58 -7.60 -18.47
N LEU A 251 -4.50 -8.56 -18.33
CA LEU A 251 -5.69 -8.64 -19.17
C LEU A 251 -6.61 -7.43 -18.95
N THR A 252 -6.82 -7.02 -17.68
CA THR A 252 -7.54 -5.78 -17.33
C THR A 252 -6.99 -4.56 -18.06
N ARG A 253 -5.66 -4.41 -18.11
CA ARG A 253 -5.00 -3.29 -18.81
C ARG A 253 -5.25 -3.32 -20.31
N ILE A 254 -5.23 -4.51 -20.93
CA ILE A 254 -5.52 -4.65 -22.36
C ILE A 254 -6.99 -4.30 -22.65
N LEU A 255 -7.92 -4.76 -21.81
CA LEU A 255 -9.33 -4.37 -21.90
C LEU A 255 -9.51 -2.85 -21.74
N ALA A 256 -8.76 -2.23 -20.83
CA ALA A 256 -8.70 -0.78 -20.62
C ALA A 256 -8.02 0.02 -21.75
N GLY A 257 -7.43 -0.65 -22.75
CA GLY A 257 -6.89 0.00 -23.95
C GLY A 257 -5.39 -0.13 -24.16
N ARG A 258 -4.66 -0.85 -23.29
CA ARG A 258 -3.24 -1.12 -23.48
C ARG A 258 -3.04 -2.00 -24.73
N PRO A 259 -2.14 -1.62 -25.66
CA PRO A 259 -1.92 -2.41 -26.86
C PRO A 259 -1.22 -3.74 -26.52
N PRO A 260 -1.58 -4.83 -27.21
CA PRO A 260 -0.89 -6.10 -27.03
C PRO A 260 0.51 -6.07 -27.69
N THR A 261 1.38 -7.01 -27.32
CA THR A 261 2.68 -7.19 -28.00
C THR A 261 2.47 -7.89 -29.34
N THR A 262 1.61 -8.90 -29.40
CA THR A 262 1.15 -9.57 -30.63
C THR A 262 -0.32 -9.99 -30.49
N GLY A 263 -0.96 -10.35 -31.61
CA GLY A 263 -2.41 -10.57 -31.67
C GLY A 263 -3.17 -9.26 -31.90
N THR A 264 -4.50 -9.32 -31.90
CA THR A 264 -5.35 -8.15 -32.20
C THR A 264 -6.42 -7.92 -31.16
N VAL A 265 -6.72 -6.65 -30.89
CA VAL A 265 -7.83 -6.21 -30.03
C VAL A 265 -8.79 -5.39 -30.89
N THR A 266 -9.94 -5.95 -31.19
CA THR A 266 -10.96 -5.33 -32.04
C THR A 266 -12.09 -4.78 -31.17
N ARG A 267 -12.48 -3.53 -31.40
CA ARG A 267 -13.60 -2.83 -30.77
C ARG A 267 -14.05 -1.68 -31.68
N PRO A 268 -15.32 -1.20 -31.60
CA PRO A 268 -15.83 -0.19 -32.52
C PRO A 268 -15.10 1.15 -32.48
N GLY A 269 -14.50 1.51 -31.34
CA GLY A 269 -13.79 2.78 -31.16
C GLY A 269 -12.71 2.72 -30.09
N SER A 270 -12.40 3.85 -29.47
CA SER A 270 -11.43 3.90 -28.38
C SER A 270 -11.95 3.18 -27.13
N ALA A 271 -11.02 2.61 -26.34
CA ALA A 271 -11.32 2.14 -24.99
C ALA A 271 -11.83 3.29 -24.09
N GLY A 272 -11.38 4.52 -24.35
CA GLY A 272 -11.84 5.71 -23.62
C GLY A 272 -11.67 5.59 -22.10
N LEU A 273 -10.54 5.09 -21.61
CA LEU A 273 -10.28 4.95 -20.18
C LEU A 273 -10.53 6.28 -19.46
N GLY A 274 -11.44 6.28 -18.49
CA GLY A 274 -11.81 7.46 -17.69
C GLY A 274 -12.60 8.54 -18.45
N LYS A 275 -12.95 8.32 -19.73
CA LYS A 275 -13.82 9.20 -20.52
C LYS A 275 -15.30 8.82 -20.35
N PHE A 276 -16.20 9.77 -20.59
CA PHE A 276 -17.64 9.49 -20.61
C PHE A 276 -17.98 8.42 -21.64
N GLY A 277 -18.80 7.43 -21.27
CA GLY A 277 -19.17 6.31 -22.15
C GLY A 277 -18.07 5.28 -22.36
N GLY A 278 -16.87 5.47 -21.79
CA GLY A 278 -15.70 4.63 -22.01
C GLY A 278 -15.54 3.51 -20.99
N THR A 279 -14.28 3.13 -20.75
CA THR A 279 -13.92 2.14 -19.74
C THR A 279 -13.65 2.82 -18.40
N ALA A 280 -14.22 2.27 -17.33
CA ALA A 280 -13.88 2.61 -15.94
C ALA A 280 -13.24 1.41 -15.24
N VAL A 281 -12.30 1.67 -14.33
CA VAL A 281 -11.61 0.63 -13.55
C VAL A 281 -11.74 0.94 -12.07
N VAL A 282 -12.21 -0.04 -11.30
CA VAL A 282 -12.24 -0.04 -9.84
C VAL A 282 -11.14 -0.97 -9.36
N LEU A 283 -10.19 -0.45 -8.59
CA LEU A 283 -8.99 -1.14 -8.16
C LEU A 283 -9.18 -1.87 -6.82
N GLN A 284 -8.25 -2.78 -6.52
CA GLN A 284 -8.19 -3.55 -5.28
C GLN A 284 -8.12 -2.68 -4.01
N ARG A 285 -7.52 -1.48 -4.10
CA ARG A 285 -7.35 -0.54 -2.99
C ARG A 285 -8.12 0.74 -3.25
N PRO A 286 -9.34 0.90 -2.70
CA PRO A 286 -10.19 2.04 -3.03
C PRO A 286 -9.59 3.38 -2.56
N GLU A 287 -8.76 3.37 -1.50
CA GLU A 287 -8.08 4.55 -0.96
C GLU A 287 -7.13 5.19 -1.98
N SER A 288 -6.66 4.41 -2.97
CA SER A 288 -5.81 4.92 -4.04
C SER A 288 -6.58 5.69 -5.13
N GLN A 289 -7.92 5.56 -5.16
CA GLN A 289 -8.79 6.19 -6.15
C GLN A 289 -9.71 7.27 -5.56
N ILE A 290 -9.88 7.29 -4.24
CA ILE A 290 -10.61 8.34 -3.52
C ILE A 290 -9.73 9.58 -3.42
N LEU A 291 -10.21 10.70 -3.95
CA LEU A 291 -9.51 11.97 -4.04
C LEU A 291 -10.29 13.11 -3.37
N GLY A 292 -11.62 13.01 -3.30
CA GLY A 292 -12.48 13.96 -2.62
C GLY A 292 -12.43 13.84 -1.10
N VAL A 293 -12.59 14.98 -0.42
CA VAL A 293 -12.72 15.02 1.05
C VAL A 293 -14.11 14.54 1.47
N LEU A 294 -15.15 15.03 0.78
CA LEU A 294 -16.53 14.59 0.96
C LEU A 294 -16.89 13.51 -0.04
N VAL A 295 -17.79 12.61 0.37
CA VAL A 295 -18.31 11.53 -0.47
C VAL A 295 -18.93 12.07 -1.76
N ALA A 296 -19.74 13.13 -1.68
CA ALA A 296 -20.35 13.74 -2.87
C ALA A 296 -19.32 14.36 -3.82
N ASP A 297 -18.27 14.99 -3.27
CA ASP A 297 -17.20 15.61 -4.07
C ASP A 297 -16.36 14.57 -4.80
N ASP A 298 -16.14 13.40 -4.18
CA ASP A 298 -15.39 12.30 -4.76
C ASP A 298 -16.11 11.70 -5.98
N VAL A 299 -17.44 11.54 -5.92
CA VAL A 299 -18.25 11.00 -7.03
C VAL A 299 -18.09 11.83 -8.31
N VAL A 300 -18.00 13.16 -8.18
CA VAL A 300 -17.85 14.08 -9.32
C VAL A 300 -16.40 14.44 -9.62
N TRP A 301 -15.44 13.85 -8.91
CA TRP A 301 -14.04 14.20 -9.03
C TRP A 301 -13.49 13.93 -10.43
N GLY A 302 -12.88 14.96 -11.03
CA GLY A 302 -12.28 14.88 -12.37
C GLY A 302 -13.29 14.84 -13.52
N LEU A 303 -14.56 15.18 -13.28
CA LEU A 303 -15.54 15.40 -14.34
C LEU A 303 -15.42 16.83 -14.92
N PRO A 304 -15.82 17.05 -16.19
CA PRO A 304 -15.99 18.38 -16.77
C PRO A 304 -16.95 19.24 -15.95
N LYS A 305 -16.72 20.56 -15.93
CA LYS A 305 -17.49 21.50 -15.11
C LYS A 305 -18.98 21.58 -15.47
N ASP A 306 -19.30 21.24 -16.71
CA ASP A 306 -20.63 21.21 -17.31
C ASP A 306 -21.33 19.86 -17.15
N ALA A 307 -20.67 18.85 -16.57
CA ALA A 307 -21.28 17.55 -16.32
C ALA A 307 -22.32 17.63 -15.20
N THR A 308 -23.58 17.37 -15.55
CA THR A 308 -24.66 17.20 -14.57
C THR A 308 -24.73 15.75 -14.12
N VAL A 309 -24.45 15.50 -12.84
CA VAL A 309 -24.48 14.16 -12.24
C VAL A 309 -25.47 14.15 -11.07
N ASP A 310 -26.37 13.16 -11.07
CA ASP A 310 -27.23 12.86 -9.93
C ASP A 310 -26.43 12.07 -8.89
N VAL A 311 -25.73 12.79 -8.02
CA VAL A 311 -24.84 12.20 -7.00
C VAL A 311 -25.64 11.36 -6.02
N GLU A 312 -26.80 11.84 -5.54
CA GLU A 312 -27.59 11.11 -4.56
C GLU A 312 -28.23 9.85 -5.16
N GLY A 313 -28.66 9.90 -6.43
CA GLY A 313 -29.11 8.72 -7.16
C GLY A 313 -28.02 7.65 -7.28
N LEU A 314 -26.78 8.04 -7.61
CA LEU A 314 -25.64 7.12 -7.67
C LEU A 314 -25.26 6.54 -6.31
N LEU A 315 -25.24 7.38 -5.27
CA LEU A 315 -24.98 6.91 -3.89
C LEU A 315 -26.08 5.95 -3.44
N THR A 316 -27.34 6.21 -3.76
CA THR A 316 -28.45 5.30 -3.48
C THR A 316 -28.27 3.97 -4.22
N GLU A 317 -27.89 4.00 -5.50
CA GLU A 317 -27.67 2.80 -6.30
C GLU A 317 -26.61 1.86 -5.71
N VAL A 318 -25.54 2.42 -5.13
CA VAL A 318 -24.46 1.63 -4.51
C VAL A 318 -24.70 1.32 -3.03
N GLY A 319 -25.81 1.77 -2.44
CA GLY A 319 -26.15 1.54 -1.02
C GLY A 319 -25.49 2.51 -0.03
N LEU A 320 -25.16 3.73 -0.47
CA LEU A 320 -24.56 4.82 0.31
C LEU A 320 -25.49 6.04 0.44
N ALA A 321 -26.80 5.86 0.30
CA ALA A 321 -27.80 6.93 0.41
C ALA A 321 -27.61 7.77 1.69
N GLY A 322 -27.70 9.09 1.56
CA GLY A 322 -27.55 10.05 2.66
C GLY A 322 -26.13 10.26 3.18
N LEU A 323 -25.11 9.60 2.60
CA LEU A 323 -23.71 9.76 3.03
C LEU A 323 -22.95 10.88 2.29
N GLY A 324 -23.58 11.61 1.37
CA GLY A 324 -22.90 12.59 0.51
C GLY A 324 -22.09 13.67 1.25
N ALA A 325 -22.58 14.13 2.41
CA ALA A 325 -21.91 15.14 3.25
C ALA A 325 -20.86 14.56 4.22
N ARG A 326 -20.65 13.24 4.21
CA ARG A 326 -19.71 12.57 5.11
C ARG A 326 -18.28 12.67 4.55
N GLU A 327 -17.29 12.71 5.43
CA GLU A 327 -15.89 12.63 5.03
C GLU A 327 -15.51 11.22 4.58
N THR A 328 -14.77 11.11 3.48
CA THR A 328 -14.34 9.84 2.89
C THR A 328 -13.42 9.02 3.81
N SER A 329 -12.65 9.71 4.66
CA SER A 329 -11.78 9.12 5.70
C SER A 329 -12.54 8.31 6.75
N SER A 330 -13.83 8.60 6.95
CA SER A 330 -14.67 7.99 7.98
C SER A 330 -15.49 6.77 7.49
N LEU A 331 -15.34 6.41 6.21
CA LEU A 331 -16.00 5.26 5.60
C LEU A 331 -15.26 3.95 5.92
N SER A 332 -16.00 2.85 6.03
CA SER A 332 -15.40 1.51 6.06
C SER A 332 -14.82 1.12 4.70
N GLY A 333 -13.91 0.14 4.64
CA GLY A 333 -13.33 -0.32 3.37
C GLY A 333 -14.38 -0.78 2.34
N GLY A 334 -15.43 -1.48 2.79
CA GLY A 334 -16.56 -1.86 1.92
C GLY A 334 -17.37 -0.66 1.40
N GLN A 335 -17.55 0.38 2.23
CA GLN A 335 -18.18 1.63 1.82
C GLN A 335 -17.30 2.41 0.83
N GLN A 336 -15.99 2.44 1.05
CA GLN A 336 -15.03 3.04 0.12
C GLN A 336 -15.04 2.35 -1.24
N GLN A 337 -15.18 1.02 -1.27
CA GLN A 337 -15.28 0.27 -2.52
C GLN A 337 -16.55 0.63 -3.31
N ARG A 338 -17.68 0.78 -2.61
CA ARG A 338 -18.95 1.22 -3.22
C ARG A 338 -18.87 2.66 -3.71
N LEU A 339 -18.19 3.53 -2.97
CA LEU A 339 -17.92 4.89 -3.41
C LEU A 339 -17.10 4.91 -4.70
N ALA A 340 -16.06 4.06 -4.80
CA ALA A 340 -15.29 3.92 -6.04
C ALA A 340 -16.16 3.44 -7.22
N VAL A 341 -17.11 2.53 -6.97
CA VAL A 341 -18.11 2.14 -7.99
C VAL A 341 -19.01 3.32 -8.37
N ALA A 342 -19.51 4.10 -7.41
CA ALA A 342 -20.33 5.29 -7.71
C ALA A 342 -19.56 6.34 -8.53
N ALA A 343 -18.30 6.63 -8.17
CA ALA A 343 -17.43 7.53 -8.91
C ALA A 343 -17.10 7.02 -10.34
N ALA A 344 -17.02 5.70 -10.52
CA ALA A 344 -16.91 5.09 -11.84
C ALA A 344 -18.22 5.27 -12.66
N LEU A 345 -19.38 5.03 -12.06
CA LEU A 345 -20.69 5.16 -12.68
C LEU A 345 -21.04 6.60 -13.08
N ALA A 346 -20.50 7.61 -12.37
CA ALA A 346 -20.69 9.01 -12.71
C ALA A 346 -20.26 9.37 -14.16
N ARG A 347 -19.32 8.61 -14.73
CA ARG A 347 -18.87 8.75 -16.13
C ARG A 347 -19.73 7.96 -17.13
N ARG A 348 -20.77 7.26 -16.68
CA ARG A 348 -21.64 6.39 -17.49
C ARG A 348 -20.83 5.43 -18.37
N PRO A 349 -19.96 4.58 -17.79
CA PRO A 349 -19.07 3.72 -18.56
C PRO A 349 -19.86 2.69 -19.36
N SER A 350 -19.36 2.34 -20.56
CA SER A 350 -19.88 1.19 -21.32
C SER A 350 -19.16 -0.11 -20.96
N LEU A 351 -17.99 -0.02 -20.31
CA LEU A 351 -17.24 -1.13 -19.75
C LEU A 351 -16.74 -0.77 -18.35
N LEU A 352 -17.13 -1.53 -17.34
CA LEU A 352 -16.62 -1.40 -15.96
C LEU A 352 -15.76 -2.61 -15.64
N ILE A 353 -14.51 -2.39 -15.22
CA ILE A 353 -13.62 -3.47 -14.77
C ILE A 353 -13.41 -3.33 -13.26
N ALA A 354 -13.76 -4.35 -12.50
CA ALA A 354 -13.52 -4.43 -11.07
C ALA A 354 -12.33 -5.38 -10.81
N ASP A 355 -11.14 -4.83 -10.59
CA ASP A 355 -9.90 -5.61 -10.42
C ASP A 355 -9.66 -5.94 -8.94
N GLU A 356 -10.03 -7.15 -8.52
CA GLU A 356 -9.95 -7.63 -7.13
C GLU A 356 -10.62 -6.69 -6.12
N ALA A 357 -11.72 -6.03 -6.54
CA ALA A 357 -12.46 -5.06 -5.75
C ALA A 357 -13.02 -5.62 -4.42
N THR A 358 -13.09 -6.95 -4.29
CA THR A 358 -13.65 -7.66 -3.13
C THR A 358 -12.62 -8.06 -2.07
N ALA A 359 -11.32 -7.90 -2.36
CA ALA A 359 -10.24 -8.50 -1.56
C ALA A 359 -10.15 -7.96 -0.12
N MET A 360 -10.56 -6.71 0.12
CA MET A 360 -10.48 -6.01 1.41
C MET A 360 -11.85 -5.75 2.04
N VAL A 361 -12.89 -6.44 1.57
CA VAL A 361 -14.26 -6.31 2.05
C VAL A 361 -14.65 -7.57 2.86
N ASP A 362 -15.39 -7.38 3.95
CA ASP A 362 -15.95 -8.46 4.75
C ASP A 362 -16.93 -9.32 3.92
N PRO A 363 -17.27 -10.56 4.35
CA PRO A 363 -18.08 -11.48 3.54
C PRO A 363 -19.47 -10.94 3.17
N ASP A 364 -20.13 -10.19 4.06
CA ASP A 364 -21.46 -9.65 3.81
C ASP A 364 -21.36 -8.49 2.81
N GLY A 365 -20.46 -7.55 3.07
CA GLY A 365 -20.16 -6.44 2.17
C GLY A 365 -19.70 -6.91 0.78
N ARG A 366 -18.96 -8.01 0.70
CA ARG A 366 -18.52 -8.66 -0.54
C ARG A 366 -19.69 -9.24 -1.32
N ARG A 367 -20.57 -10.02 -0.68
CA ARG A 367 -21.78 -10.57 -1.31
C ARG A 367 -22.64 -9.46 -1.89
N GLU A 368 -22.84 -8.40 -1.12
CA GLU A 368 -23.61 -7.24 -1.57
C GLU A 368 -22.93 -6.48 -2.72
N LEU A 369 -21.60 -6.32 -2.69
CA LEU A 369 -20.85 -5.69 -3.79
C LEU A 369 -20.90 -6.53 -5.07
N VAL A 370 -20.74 -7.85 -4.99
CA VAL A 370 -20.86 -8.75 -6.15
C VAL A 370 -22.28 -8.71 -6.70
N ALA A 371 -23.31 -8.74 -5.84
CA ALA A 371 -24.71 -8.60 -6.25
C ALA A 371 -24.98 -7.24 -6.94
N LEU A 372 -24.39 -6.15 -6.42
CA LEU A 372 -24.42 -4.84 -7.06
C LEU A 372 -23.80 -4.89 -8.46
N LEU A 373 -22.56 -5.39 -8.58
CA LEU A 373 -21.85 -5.51 -9.87
C LEU A 373 -22.62 -6.35 -10.89
N ALA A 374 -23.21 -7.47 -10.46
CA ALA A 374 -24.04 -8.34 -11.31
C ALA A 374 -25.36 -7.68 -11.75
N ALA A 375 -25.86 -6.69 -11.01
CA ALA A 375 -27.06 -5.95 -11.36
C ALA A 375 -26.79 -4.79 -12.34
N LEU A 376 -25.55 -4.26 -12.41
CA LEU A 376 -25.22 -3.09 -13.23
C LEU A 376 -25.49 -3.30 -14.74
N PRO A 377 -25.09 -4.41 -15.39
CA PRO A 377 -25.37 -4.63 -16.81
C PRO A 377 -26.88 -4.74 -17.14
N LYS A 378 -27.71 -5.04 -16.12
CA LYS A 378 -29.17 -5.14 -16.26
C LYS A 378 -29.86 -3.77 -16.19
N ARG A 379 -29.23 -2.80 -15.50
CA ARG A 379 -29.76 -1.44 -15.28
C ARG A 379 -29.19 -0.43 -16.25
N HIS A 380 -27.93 -0.62 -16.64
CA HIS A 380 -27.18 0.27 -17.50
C HIS A 380 -26.76 -0.48 -18.75
N ARG A 381 -26.67 0.24 -19.87
CA ARG A 381 -26.20 -0.32 -21.14
C ARG A 381 -24.67 -0.46 -21.12
N MET A 382 -24.15 -1.36 -20.29
CA MET A 382 -22.72 -1.58 -20.07
C MET A 382 -22.36 -3.07 -19.95
N ALA A 383 -21.09 -3.39 -20.06
CA ALA A 383 -20.52 -4.67 -19.65
C ALA A 383 -19.75 -4.51 -18.34
N VAL A 384 -19.73 -5.54 -17.50
CA VAL A 384 -18.93 -5.57 -16.26
C VAL A 384 -17.98 -6.75 -16.31
N VAL A 385 -16.70 -6.50 -16.03
CA VAL A 385 -15.67 -7.53 -15.88
C VAL A 385 -15.19 -7.55 -14.44
N LEU A 386 -15.49 -8.61 -13.69
CA LEU A 386 -14.98 -8.84 -12.35
C LEU A 386 -13.73 -9.71 -12.42
N VAL A 387 -12.59 -9.18 -11.96
CA VAL A 387 -11.41 -10.01 -11.73
C VAL A 387 -11.43 -10.48 -10.28
N THR A 388 -11.43 -11.79 -10.09
CA THR A 388 -11.45 -12.40 -8.76
C THR A 388 -10.64 -13.68 -8.71
N HIS A 389 -10.24 -14.10 -7.51
CA HIS A 389 -9.65 -15.41 -7.24
C HIS A 389 -10.61 -16.31 -6.46
N GLN A 390 -11.87 -15.91 -6.29
CA GLN A 390 -12.88 -16.64 -5.53
C GLN A 390 -14.00 -17.16 -6.41
N GLU A 391 -14.28 -18.45 -6.29
CA GLU A 391 -15.31 -19.14 -7.08
C GLU A 391 -16.72 -18.63 -6.76
N ASN A 392 -17.03 -18.42 -5.48
CA ASN A 392 -18.33 -17.93 -5.04
C ASN A 392 -18.68 -16.54 -5.59
N GLU A 393 -17.67 -15.71 -5.87
CA GLU A 393 -17.86 -14.40 -6.53
C GLU A 393 -18.06 -14.58 -8.05
N ALA A 394 -17.28 -15.47 -8.67
CA ALA A 394 -17.35 -15.76 -10.09
C ALA A 394 -18.67 -16.46 -10.49
N ALA A 395 -19.27 -17.22 -9.58
CA ALA A 395 -20.55 -17.90 -9.78
C ALA A 395 -21.73 -16.94 -10.03
N ALA A 396 -21.58 -15.65 -9.66
CA ALA A 396 -22.58 -14.63 -9.96
C ALA A 396 -22.50 -14.10 -11.40
N ALA A 397 -21.44 -14.43 -12.15
CA ALA A 397 -21.22 -13.97 -13.52
C ALA A 397 -22.01 -14.78 -14.55
N ASP A 398 -22.41 -14.13 -15.64
CA ASP A 398 -23.03 -14.79 -16.79
C ASP A 398 -22.03 -15.72 -17.49
N ARG A 399 -20.74 -15.39 -17.42
CA ARG A 399 -19.65 -16.21 -17.97
C ARG A 399 -18.36 -16.07 -17.15
N VAL A 400 -17.65 -17.19 -16.99
CA VAL A 400 -16.37 -17.26 -16.29
C VAL A 400 -15.24 -17.58 -17.27
N VAL A 401 -14.13 -16.84 -17.18
CA VAL A 401 -12.93 -16.97 -18.00
C VAL A 401 -11.76 -17.36 -17.10
N HIS A 402 -11.29 -18.60 -17.23
CA HIS A 402 -10.18 -19.12 -16.43
C HIS A 402 -8.83 -18.80 -17.10
N LEU A 403 -7.92 -18.22 -16.33
CA LEU A 403 -6.54 -17.93 -16.71
C LEU A 403 -5.56 -18.76 -15.88
N ALA A 404 -4.69 -19.51 -16.57
CA ALA A 404 -3.60 -20.28 -15.97
C ALA A 404 -2.32 -20.08 -16.79
N GLY A 405 -1.21 -19.71 -16.12
CA GLY A 405 0.08 -19.52 -16.79
C GLY A 405 0.04 -18.55 -17.99
N GLY A 406 -0.79 -17.52 -17.95
CA GLY A 406 -0.94 -16.55 -19.03
C GLY A 406 -1.82 -17.00 -20.20
N ARG A 407 -2.52 -18.14 -20.11
CA ARG A 407 -3.41 -18.67 -21.16
C ARG A 407 -4.85 -18.80 -20.66
N ALA A 408 -5.81 -18.64 -21.56
CA ALA A 408 -7.20 -19.00 -21.29
C ALA A 408 -7.34 -20.54 -21.32
N VAL A 409 -7.94 -21.11 -20.28
CA VAL A 409 -8.17 -22.55 -20.15
C VAL A 409 -9.67 -22.83 -20.01
N ALA A 410 -10.13 -23.99 -20.48
CA ALA A 410 -11.55 -24.34 -20.46
C ALA A 410 -12.11 -24.47 -19.03
N HIS A 411 -11.30 -24.99 -18.13
CA HIS A 411 -11.53 -25.05 -16.69
C HIS A 411 -10.17 -24.96 -16.02
N HIS A 412 -10.11 -24.36 -14.83
CA HIS A 412 -8.91 -24.51 -14.00
C HIS A 412 -8.95 -25.94 -13.43
N PRO A 413 -7.87 -26.75 -13.54
CA PRO A 413 -7.88 -28.17 -13.09
C PRO A 413 -8.21 -28.40 -11.61
N GLU A 414 -8.33 -27.32 -10.84
CA GLU A 414 -8.46 -27.31 -9.38
C GLU A 414 -9.67 -26.50 -8.91
N TRP A 415 -10.47 -25.96 -9.85
CA TRP A 415 -11.73 -25.28 -9.55
C TRP A 415 -12.88 -26.25 -9.87
N HIS A 416 -13.40 -26.86 -8.80
CA HIS A 416 -14.50 -27.82 -8.65
C HIS A 416 -14.28 -29.34 -8.88
N GLN A 417 -14.12 -30.06 -7.75
CA GLN A 417 -15.12 -31.04 -7.28
C GLN A 417 -15.28 -30.89 -5.74
N PRO A 418 -16.49 -30.75 -5.20
CA PRO A 418 -16.75 -31.10 -3.82
C PRO A 418 -16.79 -32.63 -3.72
N GLU A 419 -15.66 -33.25 -3.38
CA GLU A 419 -15.71 -34.62 -2.87
C GLU A 419 -16.07 -34.55 -1.38
N PRO A 420 -17.18 -35.18 -0.96
CA PRO A 420 -17.47 -35.35 0.45
C PRO A 420 -16.53 -36.43 0.98
N SER A 421 -15.31 -36.05 1.37
CA SER A 421 -14.48 -36.89 2.21
C SER A 421 -15.12 -36.92 3.60
N GLY A 422 -15.79 -38.03 3.88
CA GLY A 422 -16.54 -38.27 5.11
C GLY A 422 -15.69 -37.95 6.33
N VAL A 423 -16.09 -36.90 7.04
CA VAL A 423 -15.66 -36.71 8.42
C VAL A 423 -16.34 -37.79 9.25
N THR A 424 -15.51 -38.57 9.92
CA THR A 424 -15.93 -39.55 10.92
C THR A 424 -16.76 -38.88 11.99
N ASP A 425 -17.93 -39.46 12.23
CA ASP A 425 -18.81 -39.20 13.36
C ASP A 425 -18.00 -39.04 14.66
N GLY A 426 -18.16 -37.88 15.32
CA GLY A 426 -17.27 -37.48 16.40
C GLY A 426 -17.87 -36.51 17.40
N GLY A 427 -19.20 -36.44 17.52
CA GLY A 427 -19.86 -35.84 18.68
C GLY A 427 -19.56 -36.65 19.95
N LYS A 428 -18.35 -36.54 20.49
CA LYS A 428 -18.03 -37.01 21.84
C LYS A 428 -17.90 -35.79 22.73
N ALA A 429 -18.65 -35.81 23.84
CA ALA A 429 -18.42 -34.92 24.98
C ALA A 429 -16.98 -35.13 25.47
N GLY A 430 -16.06 -34.31 24.96
CA GLY A 430 -14.63 -34.40 25.26
C GLY A 430 -14.31 -33.76 26.60
N THR A 431 -13.11 -34.04 27.12
CA THR A 431 -12.58 -33.32 28.28
C THR A 431 -12.34 -31.86 27.88
N PRO A 432 -12.88 -30.87 28.61
CA PRO A 432 -12.65 -29.46 28.32
C PRO A 432 -11.15 -29.15 28.45
N LEU A 433 -10.60 -28.46 27.46
CA LEU A 433 -9.22 -27.98 27.47
C LEU A 433 -9.16 -26.48 27.77
N LEU A 434 -10.01 -25.70 27.09
CA LEU A 434 -10.09 -24.25 27.24
C LEU A 434 -11.54 -23.85 27.55
N GLU A 435 -11.73 -23.07 28.60
CA GLU A 435 -13.03 -22.58 29.04
C GLU A 435 -13.00 -21.06 29.17
N LEU A 436 -13.90 -20.38 28.46
CA LEU A 436 -14.23 -18.97 28.63
C LEU A 436 -15.57 -18.90 29.33
N LYS A 437 -15.64 -18.21 30.47
CA LYS A 437 -16.85 -18.04 31.28
C LYS A 437 -17.12 -16.56 31.48
N GLY A 438 -18.20 -16.06 30.87
CA GLY A 438 -18.64 -14.67 30.97
C GLY A 438 -17.57 -13.65 30.59
N VAL A 439 -16.69 -13.97 29.64
CA VAL A 439 -15.51 -13.15 29.30
C VAL A 439 -15.96 -11.81 28.69
N ARG A 440 -15.62 -10.72 29.36
CA ARG A 440 -15.76 -9.35 28.85
C ARG A 440 -14.40 -8.68 28.77
N HIS A 441 -14.20 -7.84 27.76
CA HIS A 441 -12.98 -7.07 27.64
C HIS A 441 -13.26 -5.69 27.07
N THR A 442 -12.75 -4.67 27.76
CA THR A 442 -12.88 -3.26 27.39
C THR A 442 -11.51 -2.65 27.20
N TYR A 443 -11.22 -2.19 25.98
CA TYR A 443 -10.01 -1.43 25.70
C TYR A 443 -10.14 -0.01 26.26
N LEU A 444 -9.02 0.54 26.75
CA LEU A 444 -8.94 1.91 27.28
C LEU A 444 -10.00 2.20 28.36
N ALA A 445 -10.28 1.20 29.19
CA ALA A 445 -11.23 1.31 30.29
C ALA A 445 -10.88 2.51 31.19
N GLY A 446 -11.90 3.27 31.60
CA GLY A 446 -11.73 4.49 32.40
C GLY A 446 -11.37 5.75 31.61
N THR A 447 -11.33 5.69 30.27
CA THR A 447 -11.16 6.86 29.40
C THR A 447 -12.42 7.16 28.58
N PRO A 448 -12.59 8.37 28.03
CA PRO A 448 -13.67 8.69 27.09
C PRO A 448 -13.69 7.84 25.81
N TRP A 449 -12.59 7.12 25.52
CA TRP A 449 -12.44 6.25 24.35
C TRP A 449 -12.64 4.76 24.68
N ALA A 450 -13.17 4.45 25.87
CA ALA A 450 -13.42 3.08 26.30
C ALA A 450 -14.32 2.36 25.29
N THR A 451 -13.85 1.21 24.79
CA THR A 451 -14.57 0.40 23.79
C THR A 451 -14.63 -1.04 24.29
N GLU A 452 -15.84 -1.52 24.61
CA GLU A 452 -16.08 -2.91 24.98
C GLU A 452 -16.04 -3.76 23.70
N ALA A 453 -15.12 -4.72 23.65
CA ALA A 453 -14.88 -5.58 22.49
C ALA A 453 -15.48 -6.99 22.65
N LEU A 454 -15.64 -7.46 23.88
CA LEU A 454 -16.29 -8.74 24.22
C LEU A 454 -17.35 -8.49 25.30
N HIS A 455 -18.56 -9.01 25.12
CA HIS A 455 -19.72 -8.72 25.96
C HIS A 455 -20.25 -9.94 26.73
N GLY A 456 -19.36 -10.76 27.29
CA GLY A 456 -19.73 -11.91 28.11
C GLY A 456 -19.75 -13.18 27.28
N ILE A 457 -18.58 -13.58 26.81
CA ILE A 457 -18.40 -14.77 25.99
C ILE A 457 -18.31 -16.01 26.87
N ASP A 458 -19.18 -16.98 26.58
CA ASP A 458 -19.12 -18.34 27.10
C ASP A 458 -18.75 -19.29 25.95
N LEU A 459 -17.58 -19.95 26.05
CA LEU A 459 -17.09 -20.86 25.02
C LEU A 459 -16.23 -21.96 25.64
N THR A 460 -16.50 -23.21 25.27
CA THR A 460 -15.72 -24.38 25.71
C THR A 460 -15.14 -25.11 24.52
N ILE A 461 -13.81 -25.29 24.51
CA ILE A 461 -13.07 -26.05 23.51
C ILE A 461 -12.53 -27.32 24.17
N ASN A 462 -12.89 -28.47 23.61
CA ASN A 462 -12.49 -29.77 24.11
C ASN A 462 -11.12 -30.20 23.55
N ARG A 463 -10.44 -31.11 24.25
CA ARG A 463 -9.18 -31.69 23.76
C ARG A 463 -9.38 -32.38 22.42
N GLY A 464 -8.53 -32.07 21.45
CA GLY A 464 -8.60 -32.64 20.11
C GLY A 464 -9.80 -32.13 19.32
N GLU A 465 -10.40 -31.00 19.69
CA GLU A 465 -11.48 -30.34 18.94
C GLU A 465 -10.95 -29.24 18.01
N GLY A 466 -11.61 -29.11 16.86
CA GLY A 466 -11.37 -28.07 15.86
C GLY A 466 -12.54 -27.09 15.86
N VAL A 467 -12.30 -25.84 16.22
CA VAL A 467 -13.34 -24.80 16.26
C VAL A 467 -13.03 -23.71 15.25
N LEU A 468 -13.96 -23.44 14.34
CA LEU A 468 -13.89 -22.29 13.43
C LEU A 468 -14.64 -21.11 14.04
N VAL A 469 -13.98 -19.98 14.24
CA VAL A 469 -14.59 -18.72 14.68
C VAL A 469 -14.74 -17.77 13.49
N VAL A 470 -15.99 -17.44 13.15
CA VAL A 470 -16.34 -16.55 12.04
C VAL A 470 -17.03 -15.28 12.53
N GLY A 471 -16.92 -14.19 11.78
CA GLY A 471 -17.57 -12.92 12.11
C GLY A 471 -17.04 -11.73 11.33
N GLY A 472 -17.78 -10.63 11.28
CA GLY A 472 -17.38 -9.39 10.59
C GLY A 472 -16.17 -8.68 11.23
N ASN A 473 -15.65 -7.66 10.56
CA ASN A 473 -14.59 -6.81 11.14
C ASN A 473 -15.10 -6.12 12.41
N GLY A 474 -14.24 -6.07 13.44
CA GLY A 474 -14.63 -5.49 14.74
C GLY A 474 -15.55 -6.37 15.60
N SER A 475 -15.85 -7.60 15.20
CA SER A 475 -16.71 -8.48 16.03
C SER A 475 -16.05 -9.04 17.29
N GLY A 476 -14.74 -8.83 17.49
CA GLY A 476 -13.99 -9.29 18.65
C GLY A 476 -13.10 -10.53 18.44
N LYS A 477 -12.95 -11.02 17.19
CA LYS A 477 -12.20 -12.28 16.87
C LYS A 477 -10.74 -12.25 17.33
N SER A 478 -9.99 -11.21 17.00
CA SER A 478 -8.59 -11.10 17.45
C SER A 478 -8.50 -10.89 18.97
N THR A 479 -9.45 -10.17 19.57
CA THR A 479 -9.53 -9.99 21.03
C THR A 479 -9.76 -11.33 21.74
N ILE A 480 -10.68 -12.18 21.26
CA ILE A 480 -10.88 -13.51 21.83
C ILE A 480 -9.64 -14.39 21.64
N ALA A 481 -8.97 -14.33 20.47
CA ALA A 481 -7.70 -15.05 20.25
C ALA A 481 -6.61 -14.65 21.25
N TRP A 482 -6.47 -13.35 21.51
CA TRP A 482 -5.48 -12.85 22.47
C TRP A 482 -5.80 -13.27 23.90
N ALA A 483 -7.09 -13.31 24.27
CA ALA A 483 -7.51 -13.79 25.59
C ALA A 483 -7.22 -15.29 25.75
N MET A 484 -7.55 -16.09 24.72
CA MET A 484 -7.23 -17.53 24.67
C MET A 484 -5.72 -17.78 24.76
N ALA A 485 -4.92 -16.94 24.11
CA ALA A 485 -3.46 -17.03 24.14
C ALA A 485 -2.82 -16.51 25.45
N GLY A 486 -3.61 -15.90 26.34
CA GLY A 486 -3.13 -15.28 27.58
C GLY A 486 -2.37 -13.97 27.38
N LEU A 487 -2.46 -13.36 26.19
CA LEU A 487 -1.80 -12.09 25.86
C LEU A 487 -2.56 -10.88 26.44
N ILE A 488 -3.86 -11.05 26.68
CA ILE A 488 -4.69 -10.07 27.39
C ILE A 488 -5.45 -10.78 28.51
N GLU A 489 -5.63 -10.09 29.62
CA GLU A 489 -6.52 -10.52 30.69
C GLU A 489 -7.91 -9.91 30.45
N PRO A 490 -9.00 -10.71 30.50
CA PRO A 490 -10.35 -10.19 30.45
C PRO A 490 -10.59 -9.13 31.54
N THR A 491 -11.39 -8.11 31.23
CA THR A 491 -11.81 -7.11 32.21
C THR A 491 -12.76 -7.73 33.25
N SER A 492 -13.57 -8.70 32.85
CA SER A 492 -14.35 -9.56 33.75
C SER A 492 -14.56 -10.95 33.15
N GLY A 493 -14.97 -11.91 33.98
CA GLY A 493 -15.06 -13.32 33.59
C GLY A 493 -13.72 -14.05 33.73
N SER A 494 -13.65 -15.30 33.29
CA SER A 494 -12.40 -16.09 33.30
C SER A 494 -12.14 -16.79 31.98
N CYS A 495 -10.86 -16.90 31.62
CA CYS A 495 -10.37 -17.68 30.49
C CYS A 495 -9.31 -18.66 31.01
N GLU A 496 -9.64 -19.94 31.04
CA GLU A 496 -8.85 -20.97 31.71
C GLU A 496 -8.42 -22.08 30.74
N LEU A 497 -7.14 -22.42 30.76
CA LEU A 497 -6.54 -23.58 30.08
C LEU A 497 -6.20 -24.63 31.13
N ASP A 498 -6.74 -25.84 31.01
CA ASP A 498 -6.56 -26.92 32.00
C ASP A 498 -6.91 -26.46 33.45
N GLY A 499 -7.97 -25.66 33.59
CA GLY A 499 -8.46 -25.14 34.87
C GLY A 499 -7.58 -24.07 35.52
N ARG A 500 -6.66 -23.46 34.76
CA ARG A 500 -5.80 -22.35 35.24
C ARG A 500 -5.88 -21.15 34.29
N PRO A 501 -5.77 -19.90 34.76
CA PRO A 501 -5.87 -18.73 33.89
C PRO A 501 -4.84 -18.75 32.76
N THR A 502 -5.26 -18.46 31.53
CA THR A 502 -4.38 -18.41 30.35
C THR A 502 -3.24 -17.40 30.51
N SER A 503 -3.50 -16.27 31.18
CA SER A 503 -2.52 -15.23 31.52
C SER A 503 -1.35 -15.75 32.39
N SER A 504 -1.56 -16.82 33.16
CA SER A 504 -0.53 -17.47 33.97
C SER A 504 0.29 -18.52 33.22
N GLN A 505 -0.08 -18.81 31.97
CA GLN A 505 0.46 -19.91 31.16
C GLN A 505 0.80 -19.49 29.72
N VAL A 506 1.23 -18.24 29.53
CA VAL A 506 1.62 -17.70 28.22
C VAL A 506 2.62 -18.64 27.53
N GLY A 507 2.35 -18.94 26.25
CA GLY A 507 3.12 -19.88 25.44
C GLY A 507 2.60 -21.33 25.44
N ARG A 508 1.63 -21.68 26.30
CA ARG A 508 0.92 -22.98 26.22
C ARG A 508 -0.13 -23.04 25.11
N VAL A 509 -0.63 -21.89 24.70
CA VAL A 509 -1.46 -21.72 23.51
C VAL A 509 -0.60 -21.06 22.44
N GLY A 510 -0.38 -21.76 21.33
CA GLY A 510 0.33 -21.20 20.18
C GLY A 510 -0.60 -20.28 19.40
N LEU A 511 -0.14 -19.09 19.02
CA LEU A 511 -0.94 -18.14 18.26
C LEU A 511 -0.21 -17.74 16.98
N ALA A 512 -0.85 -17.96 15.82
CA ALA A 512 -0.42 -17.41 14.55
C ALA A 512 -1.25 -16.17 14.21
N PHE A 513 -0.59 -15.07 13.87
CA PHE A 513 -1.22 -13.84 13.39
C PHE A 513 -1.44 -13.87 11.88
N GLN A 514 -2.42 -13.07 11.42
CA GLN A 514 -2.75 -12.88 10.00
C GLN A 514 -1.51 -12.58 9.14
N HIS A 515 -0.64 -11.70 9.64
CA HIS A 515 0.63 -11.36 9.01
C HIS A 515 1.79 -12.16 9.62
N SER A 516 1.93 -13.41 9.21
CA SER A 516 2.92 -14.36 9.76
C SER A 516 4.36 -13.83 9.72
N ARG A 517 4.72 -13.00 8.73
CA ARG A 517 6.03 -12.35 8.65
C ARG A 517 6.35 -11.45 9.85
N LEU A 518 5.35 -10.85 10.51
CA LEU A 518 5.57 -9.98 11.67
C LEU A 518 5.98 -10.78 12.92
N GLN A 519 5.81 -12.10 12.91
CA GLN A 519 6.21 -12.97 14.01
C GLN A 519 7.61 -13.56 13.84
N LEU A 520 8.23 -13.39 12.67
CA LEU A 520 9.57 -13.89 12.37
C LEU A 520 10.60 -12.81 12.71
N GLN A 521 11.46 -13.07 13.70
CA GLN A 521 12.36 -12.06 14.28
C GLN A 521 13.85 -12.43 14.21
N ARG A 522 14.17 -13.69 13.90
CA ARG A 522 15.54 -14.19 13.78
C ARG A 522 16.07 -14.01 12.37
N ARG A 523 17.37 -14.27 12.20
CA ARG A 523 18.03 -14.11 10.90
C ARG A 523 17.71 -15.29 9.99
N THR A 524 17.71 -16.50 10.56
CA THR A 524 17.49 -17.74 9.82
C THR A 524 16.28 -18.51 10.35
N VAL A 525 15.70 -19.35 9.49
CA VAL A 525 14.57 -20.23 9.83
C VAL A 525 14.88 -21.14 11.01
N GLY A 526 16.09 -21.71 11.05
CA GLY A 526 16.47 -22.62 12.13
C GLY A 526 16.60 -21.92 13.48
N GLU A 527 17.18 -20.72 13.50
CA GLU A 527 17.23 -19.87 14.70
C GLU A 527 15.82 -19.48 15.16
N GLU A 528 14.92 -19.16 14.22
CA GLU A 528 13.53 -18.83 14.52
C GLU A 528 12.84 -19.98 15.24
N ILE A 529 12.79 -21.17 14.62
CA ILE A 529 12.11 -22.34 15.17
C ILE A 529 12.72 -22.73 16.53
N ALA A 530 14.05 -22.69 16.66
CA ALA A 530 14.73 -22.97 17.92
C ALA A 530 14.32 -21.97 19.02
N SER A 531 14.17 -20.68 18.66
CA SER A 531 13.81 -19.65 19.64
C SER A 531 12.40 -19.80 20.21
N TRP A 532 11.47 -20.39 19.45
CA TRP A 532 10.09 -20.63 19.91
C TRP A 532 10.00 -21.78 20.90
N GLY A 533 10.72 -22.88 20.65
CA GLY A 533 10.70 -24.01 21.57
C GLY A 533 11.66 -23.87 22.77
N GLY A 534 12.55 -22.87 22.76
CA GLY A 534 13.37 -22.49 23.90
C GLY A 534 14.72 -23.21 24.00
N PRO A 535 15.44 -23.07 25.14
CA PRO A 535 16.86 -23.46 25.28
C PRO A 535 17.19 -24.94 25.05
N GLY A 536 16.18 -25.82 24.98
CA GLY A 536 16.33 -27.26 24.74
C GLY A 536 16.20 -27.67 23.27
N VAL A 537 15.91 -26.73 22.36
CA VAL A 537 15.66 -27.05 20.95
C VAL A 537 16.94 -27.06 20.12
N GLY A 538 17.42 -28.27 19.86
CA GLY A 538 18.54 -28.52 18.95
C GLY A 538 18.11 -28.71 17.49
N SER A 539 19.10 -28.84 16.60
CA SER A 539 18.91 -29.01 15.15
C SER A 539 17.98 -30.17 14.77
N GLY A 540 17.96 -31.26 15.54
CA GLY A 540 17.08 -32.40 15.29
C GLY A 540 15.60 -32.10 15.56
N GLN A 541 15.28 -31.21 16.50
CA GLN A 541 13.90 -30.76 16.73
C GLN A 541 13.47 -29.72 15.70
N VAL A 542 14.37 -28.82 15.30
CA VAL A 542 14.14 -27.91 14.16
C VAL A 542 13.84 -28.70 12.88
N GLY A 543 14.62 -29.75 12.60
CA GLY A 543 14.38 -30.63 11.45
C GLY A 543 13.00 -31.29 11.50
N ARG A 544 12.60 -31.83 12.66
CA ARG A 544 11.26 -32.42 12.85
C ARG A 544 10.14 -31.40 12.67
N ALA A 545 10.32 -30.18 13.16
CA ALA A 545 9.34 -29.11 13.00
C ALA A 545 9.20 -28.69 11.51
N LEU A 546 10.30 -28.66 10.76
CA LEU A 546 10.29 -28.41 9.31
C LEU A 546 9.60 -29.54 8.54
N ASP A 547 9.92 -30.80 8.85
CA ASP A 547 9.27 -31.97 8.25
C ASP A 547 7.75 -31.94 8.52
N ALA A 548 7.37 -31.62 9.76
CA ALA A 548 5.98 -31.53 10.18
C ALA A 548 5.18 -30.43 9.47
N VAL A 549 5.84 -29.48 8.80
CA VAL A 549 5.18 -28.45 7.96
C VAL A 549 5.45 -28.62 6.47
N GLY A 550 6.04 -29.75 6.06
CA GLY A 550 6.37 -30.05 4.67
C GLY A 550 7.46 -29.16 4.07
N LEU A 551 8.38 -28.65 4.88
CA LEU A 551 9.56 -27.91 4.42
C LEU A 551 10.81 -28.78 4.52
N ASP A 552 11.66 -28.72 3.50
CA ASP A 552 12.95 -29.42 3.50
C ASP A 552 13.83 -28.90 4.65
N ARG A 553 14.53 -29.79 5.35
CA ARG A 553 15.42 -29.45 6.47
C ARG A 553 16.52 -28.45 6.09
N ALA A 554 16.92 -28.39 4.82
CA ALA A 554 17.84 -27.39 4.28
C ALA A 554 17.34 -25.95 4.48
N PHE A 555 16.01 -25.75 4.63
CA PHE A 555 15.45 -24.43 4.95
C PHE A 555 15.97 -23.87 6.26
N ALA A 556 16.44 -24.69 7.20
CA ALA A 556 16.94 -24.22 8.49
C ALA A 556 18.05 -23.15 8.35
N ALA A 557 18.87 -23.22 7.29
CA ALA A 557 19.95 -22.26 7.03
C ALA A 557 19.49 -21.02 6.24
N ARG A 558 18.27 -21.02 5.70
CA ARG A 558 17.75 -19.95 4.83
C ARG A 558 17.41 -18.71 5.64
N ALA A 559 17.66 -17.54 5.05
CA ALA A 559 17.31 -16.26 5.65
C ALA A 559 15.79 -16.01 5.59
N ILE A 560 15.24 -15.38 6.63
CA ILE A 560 13.79 -15.17 6.76
C ILE A 560 13.22 -14.24 5.66
N ASP A 561 14.00 -13.26 5.23
CA ASP A 561 13.65 -12.28 4.19
C ASP A 561 13.50 -12.90 2.79
N GLU A 562 14.14 -14.04 2.55
CA GLU A 562 14.05 -14.79 1.30
C GLU A 562 12.79 -15.68 1.19
N LEU A 563 12.01 -15.80 2.27
CA LEU A 563 10.83 -16.66 2.29
C LEU A 563 9.66 -16.03 1.53
N SER A 564 8.98 -16.81 0.71
CA SER A 564 7.64 -16.47 0.21
C SER A 564 6.63 -16.38 1.36
N GLY A 565 5.46 -15.77 1.13
CA GLY A 565 4.41 -15.66 2.16
C GLY A 565 3.95 -17.01 2.71
N GLY A 566 3.74 -18.01 1.84
CA GLY A 566 3.39 -19.37 2.24
C GLY A 566 4.50 -20.09 3.02
N GLN A 567 5.76 -19.92 2.61
CA GLN A 567 6.91 -20.45 3.36
C GLN A 567 7.03 -19.80 4.73
N ALA A 568 6.89 -18.47 4.83
CA ALA A 568 6.91 -17.76 6.10
C ALA A 568 5.83 -18.26 7.05
N ARG A 569 4.61 -18.52 6.55
CA ARG A 569 3.52 -19.09 7.36
C ARG A 569 3.81 -20.52 7.83
N ARG A 570 4.36 -21.38 6.98
CA ARG A 570 4.81 -22.73 7.37
C ARG A 570 5.92 -22.67 8.44
N VAL A 571 6.84 -21.72 8.35
CA VAL A 571 7.87 -21.51 9.38
C VAL A 571 7.26 -21.06 10.71
N VAL A 572 6.27 -20.17 10.71
CA VAL A 572 5.53 -19.82 11.95
C VAL A 572 4.84 -21.03 12.55
N LEU A 573 4.15 -21.85 11.74
CA LEU A 573 3.56 -23.10 12.21
C LEU A 573 4.61 -24.06 12.78
N ALA A 574 5.78 -24.18 12.15
CA ALA A 574 6.87 -25.00 12.66
C ALA A 574 7.38 -24.49 14.01
N GLY A 575 7.51 -23.16 14.17
CA GLY A 575 7.85 -22.53 15.45
C GLY A 575 6.82 -22.83 16.55
N ILE A 576 5.53 -22.70 16.23
CA ILE A 576 4.43 -23.06 17.14
C ILE A 576 4.54 -24.53 17.56
N LEU A 577 4.76 -25.45 16.63
CA LEU A 577 4.84 -26.87 16.94
C LEU A 577 6.09 -27.21 17.77
N ALA A 578 7.20 -26.53 17.50
CA ALA A 578 8.43 -26.69 18.28
C ALA A 578 8.24 -26.26 19.75
N SER A 579 7.29 -25.37 20.05
CA SER A 579 6.96 -24.99 21.43
C SER A 579 6.01 -25.98 22.16
N ASN A 580 5.61 -27.07 21.50
CA ASN A 580 4.74 -28.13 22.03
C ASN A 580 3.46 -27.58 22.72
N PRO A 581 2.59 -26.90 21.95
CA PRO A 581 1.43 -26.22 22.49
C PRO A 581 0.33 -27.23 22.86
N ARG A 582 -0.51 -26.87 23.82
CA ARG A 582 -1.74 -27.63 24.15
C ARG A 582 -2.86 -27.34 23.15
N LEU A 583 -2.89 -26.12 22.65
CA LEU A 583 -3.90 -25.55 21.76
C LEU A 583 -3.20 -24.63 20.75
N VAL A 584 -3.64 -24.66 19.50
CA VAL A 584 -3.18 -23.71 18.48
C VAL A 584 -4.35 -22.83 18.05
N VAL A 585 -4.14 -21.52 18.03
CA VAL A 585 -5.06 -20.52 17.51
C VAL A 585 -4.44 -19.93 16.24
N LEU A 586 -5.17 -19.99 15.13
CA LEU A 586 -4.72 -19.46 13.85
C LEU A 586 -5.62 -18.32 13.42
N ASP A 587 -5.08 -17.10 13.36
CA ASP A 587 -5.80 -15.91 12.87
C ASP A 587 -5.57 -15.76 11.36
N GLU A 588 -6.60 -16.06 10.57
CA GLU A 588 -6.64 -16.01 9.10
C GLU A 588 -5.50 -16.81 8.41
N PRO A 589 -5.36 -18.12 8.66
CA PRO A 589 -4.25 -18.93 8.16
C PRO A 589 -4.24 -19.13 6.65
N LEU A 590 -5.33 -18.80 5.95
CA LEU A 590 -5.45 -18.92 4.49
C LEU A 590 -5.29 -17.57 3.76
N ALA A 591 -5.29 -16.45 4.48
CA ALA A 591 -5.28 -15.13 3.87
C ALA A 591 -4.01 -14.91 3.04
N GLY A 592 -4.18 -14.38 1.82
CA GLY A 592 -3.08 -14.07 0.91
C GLY A 592 -2.38 -15.27 0.26
N LEU A 593 -2.86 -16.50 0.49
CA LEU A 593 -2.36 -17.70 -0.19
C LEU A 593 -3.14 -17.96 -1.49
N ASP A 594 -2.42 -18.47 -2.47
CA ASP A 594 -2.95 -19.07 -3.68
C ASP A 594 -3.65 -20.41 -3.36
N PRO A 595 -4.49 -20.95 -4.27
CA PRO A 595 -5.25 -22.18 -4.02
C PRO A 595 -4.39 -23.37 -3.58
N ASP A 596 -3.20 -23.55 -4.16
CA ASP A 596 -2.23 -24.59 -3.79
C ASP A 596 -1.72 -24.41 -2.36
N GLY A 597 -1.30 -23.18 -2.04
CA GLY A 597 -0.89 -22.81 -0.69
C GLY A 597 -2.00 -23.05 0.33
N ARG A 598 -3.25 -22.72 -0.01
CA ARG A 598 -4.41 -22.97 0.87
C ARG A 598 -4.62 -24.45 1.12
N ARG A 599 -4.74 -25.27 0.06
CA ARG A 599 -4.90 -26.73 0.18
C ARG A 599 -3.78 -27.35 1.00
N GLY A 600 -2.53 -26.97 0.70
CA GLY A 600 -1.37 -27.48 1.43
C GLY A 600 -1.33 -27.09 2.91
N ILE A 601 -1.96 -25.97 3.31
CA ILE A 601 -2.14 -25.63 4.73
C ILE A 601 -3.33 -26.39 5.34
N VAL A 602 -4.44 -26.52 4.61
CA VAL A 602 -5.64 -27.27 5.06
C VAL A 602 -5.27 -28.73 5.35
N GLU A 603 -4.61 -29.41 4.41
CA GLU A 603 -4.15 -30.80 4.54
C GLU A 603 -3.17 -30.96 5.70
N LEU A 604 -2.28 -29.99 5.87
CA LEU A 604 -1.35 -29.96 6.98
C LEU A 604 -2.06 -29.90 8.32
N LEU A 605 -3.02 -28.99 8.46
CA LEU A 605 -3.81 -28.84 9.68
C LEU A 605 -4.67 -30.09 9.92
N GLY A 606 -5.26 -30.69 8.88
CA GLY A 606 -6.00 -31.94 8.96
C GLY A 606 -5.13 -33.10 9.48
N THR A 607 -3.89 -33.21 9.01
CA THR A 607 -2.91 -34.19 9.51
C THR A 607 -2.61 -33.97 10.99
N MET A 608 -2.32 -32.73 11.39
CA MET A 608 -2.03 -32.40 12.79
C MET A 608 -3.23 -32.64 13.71
N ARG A 609 -4.44 -32.38 13.22
CA ARG A 609 -5.71 -32.66 13.92
C ARG A 609 -5.89 -34.16 14.13
N ALA A 610 -5.62 -34.97 13.10
CA ALA A 610 -5.67 -36.44 13.20
C ALA A 610 -4.68 -36.97 14.26
N ASP A 611 -3.54 -36.30 14.43
CA ASP A 611 -2.55 -36.60 15.47
C ASP A 611 -2.93 -36.06 16.87
N GLY A 612 -4.13 -35.47 17.01
CA GLY A 612 -4.70 -35.05 18.30
C GLY A 612 -4.52 -33.57 18.65
N LEU A 613 -4.09 -32.72 17.70
CA LEU A 613 -3.98 -31.28 17.93
C LEU A 613 -5.36 -30.65 18.20
N THR A 614 -5.45 -29.85 19.26
CA THR A 614 -6.61 -28.98 19.49
C THR A 614 -6.39 -27.67 18.73
N LEU A 615 -7.39 -27.24 17.95
CA LEU A 615 -7.23 -26.15 17.00
C LEU A 615 -8.41 -25.18 17.09
N VAL A 616 -8.10 -23.89 17.12
CA VAL A 616 -9.05 -22.81 16.84
C VAL A 616 -8.59 -22.09 15.60
N VAL A 617 -9.45 -21.98 14.60
CA VAL A 617 -9.19 -21.18 13.41
C VAL A 617 -10.12 -19.98 13.45
N ILE A 618 -9.56 -18.78 13.32
CA ILE A 618 -10.33 -17.59 12.99
C ILE A 618 -10.20 -17.42 11.48
N SER A 619 -11.30 -17.54 10.75
CA SER A 619 -11.28 -17.25 9.33
C SER A 619 -12.65 -16.82 8.82
N HIS A 620 -12.65 -16.11 7.70
CA HIS A 620 -13.83 -15.85 6.90
C HIS A 620 -14.11 -16.93 5.84
N ASP A 621 -13.18 -17.86 5.61
CA ASP A 621 -13.31 -18.97 4.67
C ASP A 621 -13.86 -20.22 5.39
N VAL A 622 -15.19 -20.28 5.55
CA VAL A 622 -15.87 -21.42 6.20
C VAL A 622 -15.67 -22.69 5.41
N GLU A 623 -15.80 -22.61 4.09
CA GLU A 623 -15.79 -23.76 3.20
C GLU A 623 -14.40 -24.39 3.14
N GLY A 624 -13.35 -23.57 3.06
CA GLY A 624 -11.96 -24.05 3.08
C GLY A 624 -11.54 -24.68 4.41
N MET A 625 -12.10 -24.24 5.54
CA MET A 625 -11.78 -24.76 6.88
C MET A 625 -12.73 -25.85 7.36
N ALA A 626 -13.82 -26.11 6.63
CA ALA A 626 -14.83 -27.09 7.03
C ALA A 626 -14.27 -28.51 7.19
N ALA A 627 -13.24 -28.86 6.41
CA ALA A 627 -12.57 -30.15 6.48
C ALA A 627 -11.71 -30.35 7.76
N VAL A 628 -11.41 -29.28 8.50
CA VAL A 628 -10.46 -29.28 9.62
C VAL A 628 -11.16 -29.00 10.96
N CYS A 629 -12.29 -28.29 10.92
CA CYS A 629 -13.04 -27.85 12.10
C CYS A 629 -14.34 -28.65 12.29
N ASP A 630 -14.58 -29.11 13.51
CA ASP A 630 -15.76 -29.89 13.91
C ASP A 630 -17.01 -29.01 14.10
N ARG A 631 -16.80 -27.78 14.58
CA ARG A 631 -17.87 -26.79 14.78
C ARG A 631 -17.50 -25.39 14.32
N VAL A 632 -18.53 -24.59 14.09
CA VAL A 632 -18.46 -23.17 13.72
C VAL A 632 -19.14 -22.32 14.79
N VAL A 633 -18.39 -21.35 15.31
CA VAL A 633 -18.84 -20.33 16.26
C VAL A 633 -18.92 -18.99 15.54
N ARG A 634 -20.11 -18.40 15.48
CA ARG A 634 -20.33 -17.08 14.88
C ARG A 634 -20.29 -16.00 15.96
N LEU A 635 -19.30 -15.12 15.84
CA LEU A 635 -19.08 -13.97 16.70
C LEU A 635 -19.57 -12.68 16.02
N GLU A 636 -20.51 -11.99 16.65
CA GLU A 636 -21.09 -10.74 16.15
C GLU A 636 -21.15 -9.72 17.28
N SER A 637 -20.54 -8.55 17.05
CA SER A 637 -20.48 -7.45 18.02
C SER A 637 -20.15 -7.94 19.44
N GLY A 638 -19.06 -8.71 19.58
CA GLY A 638 -18.56 -9.24 20.84
C GLY A 638 -19.46 -10.25 21.56
N LEU A 639 -20.40 -10.90 20.87
CA LEU A 639 -21.28 -11.96 21.38
C LEU A 639 -21.25 -13.20 20.47
N ILE A 640 -21.35 -14.40 21.05
CA ILE A 640 -21.58 -15.62 20.28
C ILE A 640 -23.07 -15.70 19.91
N ARG A 641 -23.36 -15.75 18.62
CA ARG A 641 -24.74 -15.83 18.07
C ARG A 641 -25.14 -17.23 17.65
N ALA A 642 -24.17 -18.03 17.22
CA ALA A 642 -24.37 -19.41 16.84
C ALA A 642 -23.15 -20.23 17.23
N ASP A 643 -23.40 -21.44 17.72
CA ASP A 643 -22.41 -22.50 17.93
C ASP A 643 -23.04 -23.78 17.38
N ALA A 644 -22.58 -24.21 16.21
CA ALA A 644 -23.20 -25.30 15.45
C ALA A 644 -22.14 -26.23 14.84
N PRO A 645 -22.45 -27.52 14.66
CA PRO A 645 -21.59 -28.43 13.90
C PRO A 645 -21.34 -27.89 12.49
N THR A 646 -20.12 -28.07 11.98
CA THR A 646 -19.73 -27.58 10.64
C THR A 646 -20.59 -28.19 9.51
N THR A 647 -21.20 -29.35 9.74
CA THR A 647 -22.10 -30.04 8.79
C THR A 647 -23.52 -29.48 8.75
N ALA A 648 -23.90 -28.59 9.68
CA ALA A 648 -25.23 -27.98 9.73
C ALA A 648 -25.23 -26.63 9.00
N GLY A 649 -25.22 -26.63 7.66
CA GLY A 649 -25.05 -25.39 6.90
C GLY A 649 -25.55 -25.37 5.45
N SER A 650 -26.51 -26.23 5.08
CA SER A 650 -27.32 -26.09 3.86
C SER A 650 -28.80 -26.07 4.26
N SER A 651 -29.24 -24.99 4.90
CA SER A 651 -30.68 -24.69 4.99
C SER A 651 -30.91 -23.18 4.99
N ARG A 652 -31.17 -22.68 3.79
CA ARG A 652 -31.96 -21.50 3.36
C ARG A 652 -31.73 -20.15 4.02
#